data_AF-A0A839VLN0-F1
#
_entry.id   AF-A0A839VLN0-F1
#
_cell.length_a   1.000
_cell.length_b   1.000
_cell.length_c   1.000
_cell.angle_alpha   90.00
_cell.angle_beta   90.00
_cell.angle_gamma   90.00
#
_symmetry.space_group_name_H-M   'P 1'
#
loop_
_entity.id
_entity.type
_entity.pdbx_description
1 polymer ?
#
loop_
_entity_poly.entity_id
_entity_poly.type
_entity_poly.pdbx_seq_one_letter_code
_entity_poly.pdbx_strand_id
1 'polypeptide(L)'
;MDRIETYVGQSILEWNFSKPDQNKMVALAKMISLMFGSTTMANGLACTQQTVATMFVNIGAGEIYQAAQLEATACGTLPADTAHTIMKQGIALDTVVVPNSATGVTAFTAPATSGQSINYLIEAAYADSDVSIDPTTGTSPVVLPFYNSSNPQSPLQGPGGTSATSNTFRKGIVSLQVKAGAAATTGSQTTPAPDSGYVGLWVVTVAYGQTSITSANIAAYPGAPILPSSILASLQSGNLQYGQDVGTTANVVQGSFPLPPAALGDTQPFWVKIKNTNTGATTFTPNAGVIAASPLVGAAHAALQGGELIANGRALIVWRPDITSYVLIVCTGGAVQVANATASQHAVTLSQLSAATAGRLLNIIYYSVVTQTVTATIASPGVFTPSLGASNMPRNGSPIVFTTTGALPTGITAGTTYYVVNAGASTFQVAATVGGTPIVTTGSQSGTHTMSNPVYTKATNNPSFVITEVWGGGGGSGGIVGSAWSSGGGGSAGYARQKILSANLLATETVTVGAGGTAGTTSGTNGGTGGTSSFGSHSSATGGGGSSGGSAAISGNGAGGTPGSGVGGDLNLTGNYGQNGVGANGTYGSAGNGGASSLGGAGLGYGASTTGGVAQLQGAGSSAAPGSGSGAGGSCSLGTAETGATGGSGLAIVYEYA
;
A
#
# COMPACT_ATOMS: atom_id res chain seq x y z
N MET A 1 18.21 24.96 -55.50
CA MET A 1 19.22 24.07 -56.11
C MET A 1 19.89 24.84 -57.21
N ASP A 2 21.22 24.89 -57.20
CA ASP A 2 21.96 25.63 -58.19
C ASP A 2 22.01 24.86 -59.51
N ARG A 3 22.02 25.60 -60.62
CA ARG A 3 22.15 25.04 -61.97
C ARG A 3 23.41 25.60 -62.62
N ILE A 4 24.09 24.77 -63.38
CA ILE A 4 25.24 25.20 -64.18
C ILE A 4 24.69 25.84 -65.44
N GLU A 5 25.07 27.09 -65.68
CA GLU A 5 24.77 27.77 -66.93
C GLU A 5 25.86 27.48 -67.96
N THR A 6 25.45 27.24 -69.21
CA THR A 6 26.36 26.99 -70.32
C THR A 6 25.97 27.82 -71.54
N TYR A 7 26.95 28.45 -72.18
CA TYR A 7 26.76 29.28 -73.37
C TYR A 7 27.28 28.60 -74.64
N VAL A 8 26.71 28.95 -75.79
CA VAL A 8 27.19 28.46 -77.09
C VAL A 8 28.62 28.96 -77.33
N GLY A 9 29.54 28.04 -77.66
CA GLY A 9 30.94 28.35 -77.95
C GLY A 9 31.87 28.40 -76.73
N GLN A 10 31.38 28.15 -75.51
CA GLN A 10 32.24 28.13 -74.32
C GLN A 10 33.10 26.85 -74.25
N SER A 11 34.29 26.96 -73.66
CA SER A 11 35.08 25.79 -73.26
C SER A 11 34.40 25.05 -72.12
N ILE A 12 34.33 23.72 -72.20
CA ILE A 12 33.74 22.89 -71.15
C ILE A 12 34.77 22.74 -70.03
N LEU A 13 34.42 23.23 -68.83
CA LEU A 13 35.21 22.99 -67.63
C LEU A 13 34.91 21.59 -67.11
N GLU A 14 35.93 20.81 -66.77
CA GLU A 14 35.77 19.43 -66.30
C GLU A 14 34.89 19.32 -65.05
N TRP A 15 34.95 20.31 -64.15
CA TRP A 15 34.10 20.34 -62.96
C TRP A 15 32.60 20.45 -63.29
N ASN A 16 32.22 20.85 -64.51
CA ASN A 16 30.81 20.91 -64.94
C ASN A 16 30.11 19.55 -64.84
N PHE A 17 30.88 18.45 -64.85
CA PHE A 17 30.35 17.11 -64.68
C PHE A 17 30.14 16.71 -63.21
N SER A 18 30.95 17.23 -62.28
CA SER A 18 30.90 16.88 -60.85
C SER A 18 30.04 17.85 -60.01
N LYS A 19 29.95 19.12 -60.41
CA LYS A 19 29.17 20.13 -59.69
C LYS A 19 27.66 19.83 -59.59
N PRO A 20 26.98 19.23 -60.60
CA PRO A 20 25.58 18.86 -60.45
C PRO A 20 25.37 17.82 -59.35
N ASP A 21 26.32 16.89 -59.16
CA ASP A 21 26.24 15.86 -58.12
C ASP A 21 26.49 16.45 -56.73
N GLN A 22 27.42 17.40 -56.60
CA GLN A 22 27.56 18.20 -55.38
C GLN A 22 26.26 18.94 -55.03
N ASN A 23 25.58 19.55 -56.01
CA ASN A 23 24.31 20.24 -55.78
C ASN A 23 23.18 19.29 -55.33
N LYS A 24 23.15 18.05 -55.86
CA LYS A 24 22.22 17.00 -55.41
C LYS A 24 22.50 16.59 -53.97
N MET A 25 23.76 16.42 -53.60
CA MET A 25 24.15 16.14 -52.21
C MET A 25 23.69 17.24 -51.25
N VAL A 26 23.88 18.51 -51.60
CA VAL A 26 23.40 19.64 -50.78
C VAL A 26 21.87 19.60 -50.62
N ALA A 27 21.13 19.29 -51.68
CA ALA A 27 19.67 19.20 -51.63
C ALA A 27 19.19 18.08 -50.69
N LEU A 28 19.79 16.88 -50.80
CA LEU A 28 19.50 15.75 -49.92
C LEU A 28 19.89 16.06 -48.47
N ALA A 29 21.06 16.68 -48.26
CA ALA A 29 21.53 17.07 -46.94
C ALA A 29 20.55 17.98 -46.20
N LYS A 30 19.91 18.93 -46.91
CA LYS A 30 18.90 19.80 -46.30
C LYS A 30 17.64 19.04 -45.89
N MET A 31 17.20 18.06 -46.68
CA MET A 31 16.08 17.19 -46.31
C MET A 31 16.43 16.32 -45.09
N ILE A 32 17.60 15.69 -45.07
CA ILE A 32 18.10 14.88 -43.96
C ILE A 32 18.22 15.72 -42.68
N SER A 33 18.74 16.95 -42.80
CA SER A 33 18.86 17.87 -41.67
C SER A 33 17.50 18.28 -41.08
N LEU A 34 16.44 18.34 -41.90
CA LEU A 34 15.08 18.59 -41.40
C LEU A 34 14.53 17.40 -40.60
N MET A 35 14.95 16.18 -40.92
CA MET A 35 14.47 14.95 -40.27
C MET A 35 15.23 14.62 -38.98
N PHE A 36 16.55 14.79 -38.98
CA PHE A 36 17.42 14.38 -37.88
C PHE A 36 18.09 15.55 -37.14
N GLY A 37 17.96 16.77 -37.63
CA GLY A 37 18.73 17.90 -37.14
C GLY A 37 20.20 17.82 -37.57
N SER A 38 21.09 18.34 -36.73
CA SER A 38 22.54 18.38 -36.95
C SER A 38 23.31 17.26 -36.24
N THR A 39 22.62 16.39 -35.50
CA THR A 39 23.24 15.28 -34.77
C THR A 39 23.59 14.13 -35.72
N THR A 40 24.71 13.46 -35.45
CA THR A 40 25.08 12.26 -36.22
C THR A 40 24.05 11.17 -35.97
N MET A 41 23.57 10.51 -37.03
CA MET A 41 22.56 9.46 -36.96
C MET A 41 22.93 8.31 -37.89
N ALA A 42 22.71 7.08 -37.46
CA ALA A 42 22.89 5.87 -38.24
C ALA A 42 21.56 5.13 -38.43
N ASN A 43 21.40 4.48 -39.58
CA ASN A 43 20.25 3.66 -39.91
C ASN A 43 20.73 2.33 -40.52
N GLY A 44 20.16 1.20 -40.09
CA GLY A 44 20.68 -0.12 -40.42
C GLY A 44 21.96 -0.45 -39.64
N LEU A 45 23.02 -0.89 -40.33
CA LEU A 45 24.31 -1.24 -39.73
C LEU A 45 24.19 -2.23 -38.55
N ALA A 46 23.25 -3.17 -38.66
CA ALA A 46 22.96 -4.14 -37.59
C ALA A 46 24.17 -5.05 -37.35
N CYS A 47 24.60 -5.16 -36.09
CA CYS A 47 25.66 -6.07 -35.68
C CYS A 47 25.08 -7.45 -35.34
N THR A 48 25.51 -8.47 -36.06
CA THR A 48 25.01 -9.84 -35.92
C THR A 48 26.15 -10.84 -35.82
N GLN A 49 25.88 -12.00 -35.19
CA GLN A 49 26.84 -13.10 -35.14
C GLN A 49 27.06 -13.71 -36.54
N GLN A 50 28.21 -14.33 -36.74
CA GLN A 50 28.47 -15.13 -37.95
C GLN A 50 27.64 -16.43 -37.91
N THR A 51 27.24 -16.93 -39.09
CA THR A 51 26.55 -18.23 -39.21
C THR A 51 27.48 -19.40 -38.89
N VAL A 52 28.78 -19.23 -39.13
CA VAL A 52 29.85 -20.14 -38.71
C VAL A 52 30.52 -19.57 -37.46
N ALA A 53 30.74 -20.41 -36.44
CA ALA A 53 31.34 -20.02 -35.18
C ALA A 53 32.75 -19.42 -35.40
N THR A 54 32.89 -18.12 -35.13
CA THR A 54 34.15 -17.38 -35.31
C THR A 54 34.24 -16.20 -34.33
N MET A 55 35.43 -15.61 -34.20
CA MET A 55 35.69 -14.38 -33.42
C MET A 55 35.44 -13.10 -34.24
N PHE A 56 34.44 -13.13 -35.14
CA PHE A 56 34.04 -12.01 -35.99
C PHE A 56 32.54 -11.78 -35.89
N VAL A 57 32.10 -10.59 -36.28
CA VAL A 57 30.69 -10.20 -36.41
C VAL A 57 30.41 -9.69 -37.83
N ASN A 58 29.14 -9.70 -38.21
CA ASN A 58 28.64 -9.07 -39.43
C ASN A 58 28.04 -7.72 -39.08
N ILE A 59 28.53 -6.65 -39.73
CA ILE A 59 27.84 -5.37 -39.79
C ILE A 59 27.05 -5.34 -41.09
N GLY A 60 25.73 -5.39 -40.98
CA GLY A 60 24.85 -5.38 -42.15
C GLY A 60 24.90 -4.07 -42.93
N ALA A 61 24.25 -4.04 -44.09
CA ALA A 61 24.10 -2.83 -44.89
C ALA A 61 23.40 -1.71 -44.09
N GLY A 62 23.71 -0.47 -44.42
CA GLY A 62 23.16 0.70 -43.76
C GLY A 62 23.87 1.98 -44.13
N GLU A 63 23.63 3.01 -43.34
CA GLU A 63 24.04 4.36 -43.66
C GLU A 63 24.29 5.18 -42.39
N ILE A 64 25.17 6.17 -42.51
CA ILE A 64 25.47 7.16 -41.48
C ILE A 64 25.26 8.56 -42.04
N TYR A 65 24.66 9.43 -41.25
CA TYR A 65 24.42 10.84 -41.55
C TYR A 65 25.24 11.66 -40.57
N GLN A 66 26.21 12.42 -41.06
CA GLN A 66 27.13 13.19 -40.22
C GLN A 66 27.44 14.54 -40.84
N ALA A 67 27.55 15.57 -40.00
CA ALA A 67 27.99 16.89 -40.45
C ALA A 67 29.45 16.83 -40.90
N ALA A 68 29.72 17.16 -42.16
CA ALA A 68 31.06 17.24 -42.73
C ALA A 68 31.17 18.41 -43.71
N GLN A 69 32.40 18.85 -43.99
CA GLN A 69 32.66 19.88 -44.99
C GLN A 69 32.12 19.45 -46.36
N LEU A 70 31.55 20.40 -47.12
CA LEU A 70 30.96 20.12 -48.42
C LEU A 70 31.94 19.40 -49.35
N GLU A 71 33.18 19.91 -49.44
CA GLU A 71 34.31 19.21 -50.05
C GLU A 71 35.58 19.50 -49.25
N ALA A 72 36.02 18.54 -48.44
CA ALA A 72 37.25 18.68 -47.65
C ALA A 72 38.51 18.76 -48.54
N THR A 73 38.47 18.07 -49.69
CA THR A 73 39.53 18.05 -50.71
C THR A 73 38.92 18.21 -52.09
N ALA A 74 39.69 18.70 -53.08
CA ALA A 74 39.21 18.80 -54.46
C ALA A 74 38.72 17.44 -55.00
N CYS A 75 37.61 17.43 -55.74
CA CYS A 75 37.06 16.24 -56.40
C CYS A 75 37.38 16.30 -57.90
N GLY A 76 38.45 15.64 -58.33
CA GLY A 76 39.02 15.89 -59.66
C GLY A 76 39.46 17.34 -59.78
N THR A 77 38.83 18.11 -60.68
CA THR A 77 39.08 19.56 -60.84
C THR A 77 38.04 20.45 -60.15
N LEU A 78 37.04 19.88 -59.47
CA LEU A 78 36.13 20.65 -58.62
C LEU A 78 36.89 21.12 -57.37
N PRO A 79 36.98 22.44 -57.09
CA PRO A 79 37.69 22.95 -55.92
C PRO A 79 37.12 22.45 -54.60
N ALA A 80 37.97 22.40 -53.57
CA ALA A 80 37.52 22.16 -52.20
C ALA A 80 36.59 23.30 -51.73
N ASP A 81 35.59 22.95 -50.92
CA ASP A 81 34.70 23.88 -50.22
C ASP A 81 34.66 23.48 -48.75
N THR A 82 35.55 24.10 -47.99
CA THR A 82 35.72 23.90 -46.55
C THR A 82 34.98 24.95 -45.72
N ALA A 83 34.38 25.95 -46.37
CA ALA A 83 33.63 27.02 -45.72
C ALA A 83 32.21 26.57 -45.34
N HIS A 84 31.64 25.64 -46.10
CA HIS A 84 30.30 25.10 -45.86
C HIS A 84 30.35 23.71 -45.24
N THR A 85 29.49 23.48 -44.23
CA THR A 85 29.26 22.16 -43.63
C THR A 85 27.83 21.72 -43.94
N ILE A 86 27.68 20.48 -44.37
CA ILE A 86 26.38 19.85 -44.67
C ILE A 86 26.29 18.47 -44.02
N MET A 87 25.07 17.97 -43.81
CA MET A 87 24.86 16.58 -43.40
C MET A 87 25.16 15.66 -44.58
N LYS A 88 26.30 14.98 -44.55
CA LYS A 88 26.71 14.00 -45.56
C LYS A 88 26.21 12.60 -45.21
N GLN A 89 25.91 11.81 -46.23
CA GLN A 89 25.46 10.43 -46.11
C GLN A 89 26.59 9.49 -46.52
N GLY A 90 27.05 8.67 -45.57
CA GLY A 90 27.93 7.53 -45.84
C GLY A 90 27.09 6.28 -46.01
N ILE A 91 27.39 5.46 -47.02
CA ILE A 91 26.58 4.29 -47.36
C ILE A 91 27.45 3.03 -47.34
N ALA A 92 26.95 1.98 -46.71
CA ALA A 92 27.45 0.61 -46.80
C ALA A 92 26.35 -0.26 -47.41
N LEU A 93 26.50 -0.61 -48.69
CA LEU A 93 25.50 -1.43 -49.41
C LEU A 93 25.61 -2.92 -49.09
N ASP A 94 26.80 -3.38 -48.72
CA ASP A 94 27.09 -4.78 -48.46
C ASP A 94 27.38 -5.02 -46.97
N THR A 95 27.21 -6.28 -46.54
CA THR A 95 27.59 -6.68 -45.18
C THR A 95 29.11 -6.73 -45.06
N VAL A 96 29.65 -6.11 -44.01
CA VAL A 96 31.08 -6.07 -43.72
C VAL A 96 31.38 -6.99 -42.54
N VAL A 97 32.33 -7.89 -42.71
CA VAL A 97 32.86 -8.72 -41.62
C VAL A 97 33.86 -7.90 -40.81
N VAL A 98 33.63 -7.83 -39.49
CA VAL A 98 34.42 -7.01 -38.54
C VAL A 98 34.90 -7.91 -37.39
N PRO A 99 36.15 -7.77 -36.90
CA PRO A 99 37.20 -6.88 -37.41
C PRO A 99 37.83 -7.34 -38.73
N ASN A 100 38.43 -6.41 -39.45
CA ASN A 100 39.25 -6.63 -40.65
C ASN A 100 40.38 -5.60 -40.73
N SER A 101 41.27 -5.72 -41.72
CA SER A 101 42.45 -4.83 -41.87
C SER A 101 42.12 -3.34 -41.97
N ALA A 102 40.92 -2.96 -42.43
CA ALA A 102 40.49 -1.56 -42.50
C ALA A 102 39.97 -1.01 -41.14
N THR A 103 39.61 -1.89 -40.19
CA THR A 103 39.02 -1.49 -38.89
C THR A 103 40.05 -1.24 -37.78
N GLY A 104 41.35 -1.35 -38.06
CA GLY A 104 42.44 -1.10 -37.09
C GLY A 104 42.75 -2.26 -36.14
N VAL A 105 41.87 -3.26 -36.03
CA VAL A 105 42.08 -4.52 -35.30
C VAL A 105 41.88 -5.68 -36.28
N THR A 106 42.56 -6.82 -36.07
CA THR A 106 42.50 -7.99 -36.97
C THR A 106 41.67 -9.15 -36.42
N ALA A 107 41.44 -9.22 -35.11
CA ALA A 107 40.60 -10.23 -34.46
C ALA A 107 40.08 -9.73 -33.11
N PHE A 108 38.86 -10.10 -32.71
CA PHE A 108 38.43 -9.94 -31.33
C PHE A 108 39.19 -10.97 -30.48
N THR A 109 40.17 -10.50 -29.71
CA THR A 109 41.05 -11.38 -28.94
C THR A 109 40.48 -11.57 -27.53
N ALA A 110 40.35 -12.83 -27.10
CA ALA A 110 39.95 -13.14 -25.72
C ALA A 110 41.05 -12.71 -24.72
N PRO A 111 40.69 -12.27 -23.51
CA PRO A 111 41.67 -11.90 -22.49
C PRO A 111 42.51 -13.12 -22.06
N ALA A 112 43.75 -12.87 -21.63
CA ALA A 112 44.69 -13.92 -21.26
C ALA A 112 44.48 -14.51 -19.85
N THR A 113 43.71 -13.81 -19.00
CA THR A 113 43.51 -14.18 -17.59
C THR A 113 42.12 -14.75 -17.36
N SER A 114 42.05 -15.90 -16.67
CA SER A 114 40.78 -16.53 -16.29
C SER A 114 39.92 -15.59 -15.43
N GLY A 115 38.60 -15.60 -15.69
CA GLY A 115 37.63 -14.73 -14.99
C GLY A 115 37.58 -13.28 -15.48
N GLN A 116 38.31 -12.94 -16.54
CA GLN A 116 38.25 -11.61 -17.17
C GLN A 116 37.40 -11.60 -18.44
N SER A 117 36.83 -10.43 -18.74
CA SER A 117 36.20 -10.06 -20.00
C SER A 117 36.75 -8.73 -20.51
N ILE A 118 36.66 -8.50 -21.82
CA ILE A 118 37.01 -7.25 -22.48
C ILE A 118 35.85 -6.79 -23.35
N ASN A 119 35.59 -5.48 -23.36
CA ASN A 119 34.63 -4.86 -24.28
C ASN A 119 35.39 -4.27 -25.47
N TYR A 120 34.96 -4.60 -26.68
CA TYR A 120 35.39 -3.93 -27.92
C TYR A 120 34.28 -3.00 -28.39
N LEU A 121 34.63 -1.74 -28.65
CA LEU A 121 33.73 -0.76 -29.27
C LEU A 121 33.88 -0.85 -30.79
N ILE A 122 32.75 -0.99 -31.49
CA ILE A 122 32.66 -0.76 -32.93
C ILE A 122 32.11 0.64 -33.11
N GLU A 123 32.89 1.51 -33.74
CA GLU A 123 32.53 2.90 -33.98
C GLU A 123 32.54 3.22 -35.47
N ALA A 124 31.79 4.24 -35.85
CA ALA A 124 31.61 4.64 -37.23
C ALA A 124 31.74 6.15 -37.41
N ALA A 125 32.25 6.55 -38.58
CA ALA A 125 32.24 7.93 -39.05
C ALA A 125 31.93 7.96 -40.55
N TYR A 126 31.46 9.12 -41.01
CA TYR A 126 31.47 9.45 -42.42
C TYR A 126 32.91 9.66 -42.92
N ALA A 127 33.24 9.11 -44.09
CA ALA A 127 34.47 9.45 -44.79
C ALA A 127 34.23 9.56 -46.30
N ASP A 128 34.92 10.51 -46.93
CA ASP A 128 35.09 10.55 -48.38
C ASP A 128 36.21 9.58 -48.77
N SER A 129 35.91 8.63 -49.66
CA SER A 129 36.89 7.66 -50.18
C SER A 129 36.93 7.71 -51.70
N ASP A 130 38.08 8.06 -52.23
CA ASP A 130 38.34 7.95 -53.67
C ASP A 130 38.62 6.49 -54.04
N VAL A 131 37.97 6.00 -55.10
CA VAL A 131 38.15 4.63 -55.59
C VAL A 131 38.54 4.63 -57.06
N SER A 132 39.44 3.72 -57.41
CA SER A 132 39.90 3.50 -58.79
C SER A 132 39.19 2.29 -59.37
N ILE A 133 38.08 2.51 -60.06
CA ILE A 133 37.25 1.45 -60.66
C ILE A 133 36.85 1.86 -62.08
N ASP A 134 37.08 1.01 -63.07
CA ASP A 134 36.61 1.25 -64.44
C ASP A 134 35.08 1.36 -64.45
N PRO A 135 34.51 2.51 -64.87
CA PRO A 135 33.05 2.73 -64.88
C PRO A 135 32.30 1.78 -65.83
N THR A 136 32.99 1.14 -66.77
CA THR A 136 32.40 0.25 -67.78
C THR A 136 32.54 -1.22 -67.41
N THR A 137 33.71 -1.63 -66.93
CA THR A 137 34.03 -3.04 -66.69
C THR A 137 34.01 -3.44 -65.21
N GLY A 138 34.03 -2.47 -64.29
CA GLY A 138 34.14 -2.72 -62.86
C GLY A 138 35.53 -3.15 -62.39
N THR A 139 36.53 -3.16 -63.29
CA THR A 139 37.92 -3.55 -62.97
C THR A 139 38.57 -2.54 -62.04
N SER A 140 39.30 -3.02 -61.02
CA SER A 140 39.96 -2.19 -60.00
C SER A 140 41.35 -2.75 -59.65
N PRO A 141 42.42 -1.93 -59.60
CA PRO A 141 42.46 -0.51 -59.95
C PRO A 141 42.46 -0.27 -61.47
N VAL A 142 41.98 0.90 -61.91
CA VAL A 142 41.90 1.28 -63.34
C VAL A 142 42.93 2.34 -63.71
N VAL A 143 43.47 2.27 -64.94
CA VAL A 143 44.27 3.32 -65.56
C VAL A 143 43.48 3.87 -66.75
N LEU A 144 43.04 5.13 -66.66
CA LEU A 144 42.23 5.75 -67.72
C LEU A 144 43.09 6.29 -68.88
N PRO A 145 42.59 6.31 -70.11
CA PRO A 145 43.19 7.04 -71.22
C PRO A 145 42.89 8.55 -71.09
N PHE A 146 43.91 9.40 -71.28
CA PHE A 146 43.84 10.86 -71.26
C PHE A 146 44.10 11.44 -72.66
N TYR A 147 43.49 12.60 -72.95
CA TYR A 147 43.69 13.28 -74.23
C TYR A 147 45.15 13.69 -74.44
N ASN A 148 45.68 13.38 -75.63
CA ASN A 148 47.04 13.73 -76.02
C ASN A 148 46.99 14.83 -77.09
N SER A 149 47.26 16.07 -76.70
CA SER A 149 47.27 17.22 -77.61
C SER A 149 48.38 17.16 -78.66
N SER A 150 49.47 16.41 -78.40
CA SER A 150 50.58 16.25 -79.33
C SER A 150 50.36 15.11 -80.34
N ASN A 151 49.57 14.10 -79.99
CA ASN A 151 49.14 13.03 -80.89
C ASN A 151 47.74 12.50 -80.53
N PRO A 152 46.66 13.07 -81.10
CA PRO A 152 45.29 12.70 -80.75
C PRO A 152 44.90 11.24 -81.05
N GLN A 153 45.66 10.52 -81.88
CA GLN A 153 45.40 9.11 -82.19
C GLN A 153 45.99 8.14 -81.14
N SER A 154 46.79 8.64 -80.20
CA SER A 154 47.42 7.84 -79.15
C SER A 154 47.19 8.49 -77.78
N PRO A 155 46.11 8.08 -77.07
CA PRO A 155 45.82 8.56 -75.72
C PRO A 155 46.96 8.28 -74.74
N LEU A 156 47.14 9.16 -73.77
CA LEU A 156 48.08 8.95 -72.67
C LEU A 156 47.49 7.97 -71.65
N GLN A 157 48.23 6.93 -71.27
CA GLN A 157 47.78 6.00 -70.23
C GLN A 157 48.09 6.55 -68.84
N GLY A 158 47.05 6.82 -68.06
CA GLY A 158 47.16 7.44 -66.75
C GLY A 158 47.50 8.94 -66.82
N PRO A 159 47.41 9.66 -65.69
CA PRO A 159 47.66 11.10 -65.66
C PRO A 159 49.05 11.43 -66.21
N GLY A 160 49.12 12.29 -67.22
CA GLY A 160 50.38 12.70 -67.86
C GLY A 160 51.15 11.58 -68.58
N GLY A 161 50.53 10.42 -68.84
CA GLY A 161 51.20 9.26 -69.46
C GLY A 161 52.03 8.42 -68.47
N THR A 162 51.83 8.59 -67.17
CA THR A 162 52.63 7.93 -66.11
C THR A 162 52.24 6.48 -65.83
N SER A 163 51.18 5.96 -66.45
CA SER A 163 50.58 4.66 -66.13
C SER A 163 50.07 4.52 -64.68
N ALA A 164 49.98 5.62 -63.94
CA ALA A 164 49.42 5.63 -62.60
C ALA A 164 47.90 5.34 -62.62
N THR A 165 47.43 4.68 -61.56
CA THR A 165 46.00 4.40 -61.37
C THR A 165 45.20 5.70 -61.24
N SER A 166 44.01 5.72 -61.84
CA SER A 166 43.12 6.88 -61.86
C SER A 166 41.94 6.65 -60.92
N ASN A 167 41.69 7.60 -60.01
CA ASN A 167 40.47 7.60 -59.21
C ASN A 167 39.30 8.01 -60.11
N THR A 168 38.22 7.24 -60.08
CA THR A 168 37.05 7.42 -60.97
C THR A 168 35.80 7.84 -60.23
N PHE A 169 35.69 7.49 -58.94
CA PHE A 169 34.56 7.86 -58.11
C PHE A 169 35.03 8.30 -56.73
N ARG A 170 34.38 9.31 -56.17
CA ARG A 170 34.42 9.63 -54.75
C ARG A 170 33.16 9.09 -54.09
N LYS A 171 33.31 8.20 -53.12
CA LYS A 171 32.20 7.59 -52.37
C LYS A 171 32.14 8.18 -50.97
N GLY A 172 30.94 8.51 -50.52
CA GLY A 172 30.65 8.66 -49.09
C GLY A 172 30.50 7.29 -48.47
N ILE A 173 31.45 6.87 -47.63
CA ILE A 173 31.45 5.55 -47.00
C ILE A 173 31.15 5.65 -45.51
N VAL A 174 30.67 4.53 -44.95
CA VAL A 174 30.70 4.29 -43.51
C VAL A 174 32.10 3.77 -43.17
N SER A 175 32.93 4.63 -42.58
CA SER A 175 34.25 4.22 -42.05
C SER A 175 34.05 3.56 -40.70
N LEU A 176 34.33 2.26 -40.60
CA LEU A 176 34.23 1.48 -39.37
C LEU A 176 35.61 1.34 -38.71
N GLN A 177 35.64 1.50 -37.39
CA GLN A 177 36.81 1.23 -36.56
C GLN A 177 36.44 0.35 -35.37
N VAL A 178 37.40 -0.45 -34.90
CA VAL A 178 37.26 -1.26 -33.70
C VAL A 178 38.28 -0.81 -32.67
N LYS A 179 37.80 -0.49 -31.48
CA LYS A 179 38.62 -0.06 -30.35
C LYS A 179 38.53 -1.05 -29.21
N ALA A 180 39.69 -1.58 -28.81
CA ALA A 180 39.79 -2.51 -27.69
C ALA A 180 39.74 -1.75 -26.36
N GLY A 181 38.91 -2.21 -25.42
CA GLY A 181 38.93 -1.76 -24.04
C GLY A 181 40.03 -2.40 -23.21
N ALA A 182 39.98 -2.19 -21.88
CA ALA A 182 40.82 -2.92 -20.94
C ALA A 182 40.12 -4.20 -20.50
N ALA A 183 40.87 -5.32 -20.45
CA ALA A 183 40.39 -6.54 -19.82
C ALA A 183 40.26 -6.33 -18.30
N ALA A 184 39.12 -6.71 -17.74
CA ALA A 184 38.86 -6.63 -16.30
C ALA A 184 38.04 -7.84 -15.85
N THR A 185 37.86 -8.02 -14.55
CA THR A 185 36.96 -9.05 -14.00
C THR A 185 35.60 -8.98 -14.67
N THR A 186 35.07 -10.12 -15.11
CA THR A 186 33.78 -10.20 -15.80
C THR A 186 32.68 -9.51 -14.97
N GLY A 187 31.99 -8.55 -15.59
CA GLY A 187 30.99 -7.68 -14.97
C GLY A 187 31.51 -6.30 -14.55
N SER A 188 32.83 -6.08 -14.53
CA SER A 188 33.47 -4.79 -14.19
C SER A 188 34.25 -4.16 -15.36
N GLN A 189 34.24 -4.79 -16.53
CA GLN A 189 34.91 -4.26 -17.72
C GLN A 189 34.21 -2.99 -18.24
N THR A 190 35.00 -2.00 -18.63
CA THR A 190 34.51 -0.72 -19.14
C THR A 190 34.66 -0.65 -20.66
N THR A 191 33.62 -0.18 -21.34
CA THR A 191 33.69 0.11 -22.78
C THR A 191 34.53 1.37 -23.02
N PRO A 192 35.48 1.37 -23.97
CA PRO A 192 36.23 2.58 -24.31
C PRO A 192 35.31 3.65 -24.91
N ALA A 193 35.66 4.92 -24.76
CA ALA A 193 34.93 6.02 -25.39
C ALA A 193 35.24 6.11 -26.90
N PRO A 194 34.26 6.52 -27.74
CA PRO A 194 34.48 6.77 -29.16
C PRO A 194 35.58 7.81 -29.42
N ASP A 195 36.28 7.67 -30.54
CA ASP A 195 37.29 8.60 -31.00
C ASP A 195 36.68 9.92 -31.51
N SER A 196 37.49 10.97 -31.55
CA SER A 196 37.02 12.27 -32.04
C SER A 196 36.58 12.16 -33.49
N GLY A 197 35.34 12.56 -33.79
CA GLY A 197 34.74 12.44 -35.12
C GLY A 197 34.05 11.10 -35.37
N TYR A 198 34.18 10.13 -34.46
CA TYR A 198 33.49 8.84 -34.53
C TYR A 198 32.32 8.77 -33.53
N VAL A 199 31.33 7.95 -33.85
CA VAL A 199 30.23 7.61 -32.95
C VAL A 199 30.24 6.12 -32.64
N GLY A 200 30.07 5.77 -31.37
CA GLY A 200 29.97 4.38 -30.93
C GLY A 200 28.65 3.76 -31.40
N LEU A 201 28.72 2.60 -32.06
CA LEU A 201 27.55 1.89 -32.56
C LEU A 201 27.26 0.64 -31.71
N TRP A 202 28.24 -0.25 -31.58
CA TRP A 202 28.06 -1.56 -30.96
C TRP A 202 29.20 -1.89 -30.00
N VAL A 203 28.90 -2.71 -29.00
CA VAL A 203 29.85 -3.24 -28.03
C VAL A 203 29.84 -4.76 -28.13
N VAL A 204 31.02 -5.35 -28.33
CA VAL A 204 31.23 -6.79 -28.34
C VAL A 204 31.99 -7.18 -27.08
N THR A 205 31.35 -7.94 -26.19
CA THR A 205 31.95 -8.44 -24.95
C THR A 205 32.54 -9.83 -25.17
N VAL A 206 33.84 -9.98 -24.95
CA VAL A 206 34.57 -11.24 -25.11
C VAL A 206 35.10 -11.69 -23.75
N ALA A 207 34.76 -12.91 -23.35
CA ALA A 207 35.24 -13.53 -22.12
C ALA A 207 36.51 -14.37 -22.33
N TYR A 208 37.23 -14.65 -21.25
CA TYR A 208 38.37 -15.57 -21.25
C TYR A 208 38.02 -16.92 -21.92
N GLY A 209 38.91 -17.39 -22.80
CA GLY A 209 38.77 -18.68 -23.48
C GLY A 209 37.66 -18.76 -24.53
N GLN A 210 36.98 -17.65 -24.83
CA GLN A 210 35.92 -17.61 -25.84
C GLN A 210 36.50 -17.78 -27.26
N THR A 211 35.87 -18.63 -28.06
CA THR A 211 36.30 -18.95 -29.44
C THR A 211 35.24 -18.59 -30.50
N SER A 212 34.07 -18.12 -30.08
CA SER A 212 33.01 -17.66 -30.96
C SER A 212 32.21 -16.51 -30.35
N ILE A 213 31.75 -15.57 -31.18
CA ILE A 213 30.84 -14.48 -30.79
C ILE A 213 29.41 -14.90 -31.06
N THR A 214 28.54 -14.75 -30.06
CA THR A 214 27.09 -14.98 -30.17
C THR A 214 26.31 -13.68 -30.00
N SER A 215 25.01 -13.71 -30.26
CA SER A 215 24.12 -12.56 -30.02
C SER A 215 24.17 -12.05 -28.56
N ALA A 216 24.40 -12.92 -27.57
CA ALA A 216 24.52 -12.53 -26.16
C ALA A 216 25.78 -11.69 -25.87
N ASN A 217 26.78 -11.74 -26.76
CA ASN A 217 28.00 -10.95 -26.64
C ASN A 217 27.88 -9.55 -27.26
N ILE A 218 26.82 -9.29 -28.03
CA ILE A 218 26.64 -8.07 -28.81
C ILE A 218 25.58 -7.20 -28.12
N ALA A 219 25.93 -5.96 -27.82
CA ALA A 219 25.01 -4.96 -27.30
C ALA A 219 25.17 -3.64 -28.05
N ALA A 220 24.12 -2.84 -28.15
CA ALA A 220 24.25 -1.47 -28.66
C ALA A 220 25.11 -0.65 -27.69
N TYR A 221 25.94 0.26 -28.23
CA TYR A 221 26.65 1.22 -27.39
C TYR A 221 25.63 2.10 -26.63
N PRO A 222 25.82 2.38 -25.33
CA PRO A 222 24.91 3.27 -24.59
C PRO A 222 24.81 4.65 -25.24
N GLY A 223 23.63 5.02 -25.73
CA GLY A 223 23.44 6.26 -26.50
C GLY A 223 23.92 6.19 -27.95
N ALA A 224 24.09 5.00 -28.52
CA ALA A 224 24.38 4.82 -29.94
C ALA A 224 23.33 5.57 -30.77
N PRO A 225 23.74 6.42 -31.73
CA PRO A 225 22.81 7.21 -32.53
C PRO A 225 22.17 6.36 -33.65
N ILE A 226 21.73 5.15 -33.35
CA ILE A 226 21.14 4.21 -34.30
C ILE A 226 19.63 4.25 -34.16
N LEU A 227 18.91 4.44 -35.28
CA LEU A 227 17.47 4.32 -35.29
C LEU A 227 17.04 2.86 -35.02
N PRO A 228 16.15 2.60 -34.06
CA PRO A 228 15.68 1.25 -33.76
C PRO A 228 14.80 0.66 -34.88
N SER A 229 14.18 1.50 -35.71
CA SER A 229 13.43 1.14 -36.92
C SER A 229 13.35 2.34 -37.86
N SER A 230 12.77 2.19 -39.06
CA SER A 230 12.54 3.33 -39.95
C SER A 230 11.83 4.48 -39.22
N ILE A 231 12.07 5.72 -39.65
CA ILE A 231 11.50 6.91 -39.00
C ILE A 231 9.98 6.85 -38.91
N LEU A 232 9.31 6.42 -39.99
CA LEU A 232 7.85 6.28 -39.98
C LEU A 232 7.37 5.22 -38.99
N ALA A 233 8.03 4.05 -38.95
CA ALA A 233 7.70 3.00 -38.00
C ALA A 233 7.97 3.44 -36.55
N SER A 234 9.03 4.21 -36.32
CA SER A 234 9.37 4.78 -35.01
C SER A 234 8.34 5.80 -34.55
N LEU A 235 7.87 6.67 -35.46
CA LEU A 235 6.79 7.63 -35.21
C LEU A 235 5.46 6.92 -34.88
N GLN A 236 5.09 5.89 -35.64
CA GLN A 236 3.84 5.15 -35.44
C GLN A 236 3.83 4.34 -34.14
N SER A 237 4.97 3.75 -33.78
CA SER A 237 5.09 2.93 -32.58
C SER A 237 5.41 3.72 -31.31
N GLY A 238 5.90 4.95 -31.43
CA GLY A 238 6.37 5.76 -30.30
C GLY A 238 7.59 5.17 -29.60
N ASN A 239 8.31 4.23 -30.24
CA ASN A 239 9.41 3.48 -29.63
C ASN A 239 10.58 4.37 -29.13
N LEU A 240 10.79 5.54 -29.74
CA LEU A 240 11.81 6.51 -29.34
C LEU A 240 11.51 7.18 -28.00
N GLN A 241 10.23 7.31 -27.66
CA GLN A 241 9.76 7.88 -26.39
C GLN A 241 9.58 6.82 -25.32
N TYR A 242 9.81 5.54 -25.65
CA TYR A 242 9.65 4.41 -24.74
C TYR A 242 11.01 3.93 -24.21
N GLY A 243 11.15 3.88 -22.90
CA GLY A 243 12.35 3.44 -22.21
C GLY A 243 12.07 2.39 -21.15
N GLN A 244 13.14 1.73 -20.71
CA GLN A 244 13.11 0.84 -19.54
C GLN A 244 13.69 1.57 -18.33
N ASP A 245 13.09 1.39 -17.17
CA ASP A 245 13.69 1.82 -15.92
C ASP A 245 14.88 0.90 -15.55
N VAL A 246 16.09 1.45 -15.54
CA VAL A 246 17.31 0.75 -15.14
C VAL A 246 17.70 1.02 -13.68
N GLY A 247 16.92 1.82 -12.95
CA GLY A 247 17.11 2.09 -11.53
C GLY A 247 17.22 0.81 -10.70
N THR A 248 18.14 0.79 -9.73
CA THR A 248 18.39 -0.39 -8.89
C THR A 248 17.61 -0.36 -7.58
N THR A 249 17.21 0.83 -7.12
CA THR A 249 16.48 1.03 -5.86
C THR A 249 15.06 1.55 -6.12
N ALA A 250 14.15 1.30 -5.17
CA ALA A 250 12.86 1.97 -5.16
C ALA A 250 13.06 3.51 -5.13
N ASN A 251 12.10 4.24 -5.68
CA ASN A 251 12.08 5.72 -5.70
C ASN A 251 13.18 6.40 -6.55
N VAL A 252 14.02 5.64 -7.26
CA VAL A 252 15.00 6.18 -8.21
C VAL A 252 14.73 5.57 -9.57
N VAL A 253 14.07 6.32 -10.45
CA VAL A 253 13.76 5.88 -11.82
C VAL A 253 14.80 6.45 -12.76
N GLN A 254 15.44 5.58 -13.53
CA GLN A 254 16.41 5.98 -14.56
C GLN A 254 15.96 5.41 -15.89
N GLY A 255 15.48 6.28 -16.78
CA GLY A 255 15.02 5.86 -18.10
C GLY A 255 16.19 5.53 -19.02
N SER A 256 16.15 4.36 -19.64
CA SER A 256 17.02 3.97 -20.74
C SER A 256 16.20 3.96 -22.03
N PHE A 257 16.41 4.97 -22.88
CA PHE A 257 15.73 5.13 -24.17
C PHE A 257 16.66 4.78 -25.33
N PRO A 258 16.13 4.34 -26.49
CA PRO A 258 16.94 4.04 -27.67
C PRO A 258 17.79 5.25 -28.12
N LEU A 259 17.19 6.44 -28.12
CA LEU A 259 17.86 7.71 -28.39
C LEU A 259 17.62 8.65 -27.20
N PRO A 260 18.51 8.67 -26.20
CA PRO A 260 18.30 9.46 -25.00
C PRO A 260 18.44 10.95 -25.30
N PRO A 261 17.59 11.82 -24.71
CA PRO A 261 17.66 13.26 -24.94
C PRO A 261 18.92 13.88 -24.33
N ALA A 262 19.47 14.89 -25.01
CA ALA A 262 20.59 15.69 -24.49
C ALA A 262 20.14 16.90 -23.65
N ALA A 263 18.90 17.36 -23.85
CA ALA A 263 18.27 18.46 -23.12
C ALA A 263 16.77 18.21 -22.98
N LEU A 264 16.14 18.90 -22.03
CA LEU A 264 14.71 18.80 -21.76
C LEU A 264 13.93 19.92 -22.45
N GLY A 265 12.92 19.56 -23.23
CA GLY A 265 11.94 20.51 -23.76
C GLY A 265 10.71 20.60 -22.84
N ASP A 266 10.01 21.74 -22.88
CA ASP A 266 8.72 21.86 -22.20
C ASP A 266 7.72 20.83 -22.74
N THR A 267 6.95 20.21 -21.85
CA THR A 267 5.95 19.17 -22.15
C THR A 267 6.49 17.91 -22.83
N GLN A 268 7.81 17.67 -22.79
CA GLN A 268 8.41 16.48 -23.40
C GLN A 268 7.92 15.19 -22.70
N PRO A 269 7.29 14.24 -23.43
CA PRO A 269 6.75 13.02 -22.86
C PRO A 269 7.77 11.88 -22.86
N PHE A 270 7.72 11.07 -21.81
CA PHE A 270 8.55 9.89 -21.61
C PHE A 270 7.66 8.73 -21.16
N TRP A 271 7.63 7.67 -21.94
CA TRP A 271 7.04 6.40 -21.54
C TRP A 271 8.11 5.52 -20.93
N VAL A 272 7.93 5.07 -19.69
CA VAL A 272 8.91 4.25 -18.99
C VAL A 272 8.24 3.00 -18.45
N LYS A 273 8.78 1.82 -18.77
CA LYS A 273 8.42 0.60 -18.06
C LYS A 273 9.13 0.57 -16.71
N ILE A 274 8.36 0.64 -15.64
CA ILE A 274 8.85 0.75 -14.27
C ILE A 274 9.41 -0.59 -13.79
N LYS A 275 10.57 -0.54 -13.14
CA LYS A 275 11.24 -1.74 -12.61
C LYS A 275 10.88 -1.99 -11.15
N ASN A 276 10.89 -0.95 -10.33
CA ASN A 276 10.61 -1.05 -8.90
C ASN A 276 9.37 -0.24 -8.54
N THR A 277 8.46 -0.84 -7.76
CA THR A 277 7.32 -0.11 -7.19
C THR A 277 7.82 0.99 -6.26
N ASN A 278 7.31 2.22 -6.38
CA ASN A 278 7.69 3.30 -5.48
C ASN A 278 7.06 3.12 -4.09
N THR A 279 7.77 3.53 -3.05
CA THR A 279 7.31 3.52 -1.65
C THR A 279 7.19 4.93 -1.06
N GLY A 280 7.47 5.96 -1.87
CA GLY A 280 7.39 7.36 -1.47
C GLY A 280 7.86 8.30 -2.58
N ALA A 281 8.40 9.46 -2.16
CA ALA A 281 8.89 10.50 -3.06
C ALA A 281 9.96 9.94 -4.00
N THR A 282 9.79 10.15 -5.30
CA THR A 282 10.60 9.51 -6.35
C THR A 282 11.32 10.56 -7.19
N THR A 283 12.49 10.23 -7.72
CA THR A 283 13.20 11.04 -8.72
C THR A 283 13.25 10.33 -10.06
N PHE A 284 13.28 11.10 -11.15
CA PHE A 284 13.43 10.58 -12.51
C PHE A 284 14.56 11.31 -13.26
N THR A 285 15.30 10.57 -14.10
CA THR A 285 16.13 11.12 -15.18
C THR A 285 15.94 10.29 -16.45
N PRO A 286 15.77 10.92 -17.62
CA PRO A 286 15.69 10.21 -18.90
C PRO A 286 17.05 9.93 -19.54
N ASN A 287 18.15 10.47 -19.00
CA ASN A 287 19.49 10.25 -19.51
C ASN A 287 20.52 10.43 -18.38
N ALA A 288 20.75 9.36 -17.62
CA ALA A 288 21.65 9.39 -16.47
C ALA A 288 23.08 9.79 -16.88
N GLY A 289 23.68 10.73 -16.16
CA GLY A 289 25.02 11.27 -16.46
C GLY A 289 25.03 12.50 -17.38
N VAL A 290 23.94 12.74 -18.13
CA VAL A 290 23.77 13.96 -18.97
C VAL A 290 22.73 14.89 -18.37
N ILE A 291 21.57 14.34 -17.97
CA ILE A 291 20.47 15.07 -17.35
C ILE A 291 20.40 14.67 -15.87
N ALA A 292 20.53 15.66 -14.98
CA ALA A 292 20.43 15.44 -13.55
C ALA A 292 19.04 14.93 -13.17
N ALA A 293 18.98 14.01 -12.20
CA ALA A 293 17.71 13.51 -11.69
C ALA A 293 16.93 14.66 -11.00
N SER A 294 15.64 14.76 -11.31
CA SER A 294 14.74 15.75 -10.72
C SER A 294 13.54 15.06 -10.05
N PRO A 295 12.82 15.75 -9.15
CA PRO A 295 11.64 15.18 -8.50
C PRO A 295 10.59 14.73 -9.52
N LEU A 296 9.99 13.57 -9.26
CA LEU A 296 8.81 13.07 -9.95
C LEU A 296 7.61 13.26 -9.01
N VAL A 297 6.67 14.09 -9.42
CA VAL A 297 5.46 14.46 -8.67
C VAL A 297 4.21 13.90 -9.34
N GLY A 298 3.13 13.73 -8.58
CA GLY A 298 1.82 13.38 -9.15
C GLY A 298 1.17 14.56 -9.88
N ALA A 299 0.01 14.32 -10.49
CA ALA A 299 -0.74 15.34 -11.24
C ALA A 299 -1.13 16.58 -10.40
N ALA A 300 -1.21 16.43 -9.07
CA ALA A 300 -1.43 17.54 -8.13
C ALA A 300 -0.15 18.33 -7.77
N HIS A 301 0.97 18.05 -8.43
CA HIS A 301 2.30 18.60 -8.16
C HIS A 301 2.83 18.30 -6.75
N ALA A 302 2.26 17.29 -6.08
CA ALA A 302 2.73 16.79 -4.81
C ALA A 302 3.71 15.63 -5.01
N ALA A 303 4.62 15.44 -4.07
CA ALA A 303 5.48 14.26 -4.07
C ALA A 303 4.63 12.99 -4.05
N LEU A 304 5.10 11.96 -4.77
CA LEU A 304 4.51 10.62 -4.73
C LEU A 304 4.59 10.04 -3.31
N GLN A 305 3.61 9.21 -2.95
CA GLN A 305 3.41 8.69 -1.60
C GLN A 305 3.63 7.17 -1.50
N GLY A 306 3.71 6.47 -2.63
CA GLY A 306 3.91 5.03 -2.73
C GLY A 306 2.78 4.36 -3.50
N GLY A 307 3.12 3.44 -4.39
CA GLY A 307 2.18 2.67 -5.20
C GLY A 307 1.66 3.40 -6.46
N GLU A 308 2.02 4.66 -6.70
CA GLU A 308 1.70 5.35 -7.96
C GLU A 308 2.52 4.84 -9.15
N LEU A 309 3.72 4.34 -8.91
CA LEU A 309 4.53 3.59 -9.87
C LEU A 309 4.56 2.14 -9.42
N ILE A 310 4.08 1.23 -10.27
CA ILE A 310 4.05 -0.21 -9.99
C ILE A 310 5.09 -0.92 -10.85
N ALA A 311 5.80 -1.90 -10.29
CA ALA A 311 6.72 -2.74 -11.07
C ALA A 311 6.00 -3.38 -12.28
N ASN A 312 6.65 -3.33 -13.44
CA ASN A 312 6.12 -3.67 -14.77
C ASN A 312 5.02 -2.76 -15.32
N GLY A 313 4.56 -1.76 -14.56
CA GLY A 313 3.68 -0.71 -15.04
C GLY A 313 4.37 0.15 -16.10
N ARG A 314 3.57 0.77 -16.98
CA ARG A 314 4.02 1.77 -17.95
C ARG A 314 3.62 3.14 -17.45
N ALA A 315 4.61 3.96 -17.13
CA ALA A 315 4.43 5.32 -16.67
C ALA A 315 4.58 6.31 -17.83
N LEU A 316 3.63 7.24 -17.96
CA LEU A 316 3.78 8.44 -18.77
C LEU A 316 4.23 9.58 -17.87
N ILE A 317 5.43 10.07 -18.13
CA ILE A 317 6.09 11.13 -17.37
C ILE A 317 6.32 12.31 -18.30
N VAL A 318 6.06 13.53 -17.84
CA VAL A 318 6.23 14.75 -18.62
C VAL A 318 7.12 15.74 -17.89
N TRP A 319 8.10 16.32 -18.58
CA TRP A 319 8.91 17.40 -17.99
C TRP A 319 8.13 18.72 -17.95
N ARG A 320 8.23 19.43 -16.83
CA ARG A 320 7.64 20.75 -16.63
C ARG A 320 8.68 21.73 -16.08
N PRO A 321 9.19 22.65 -16.91
CA PRO A 321 10.25 23.58 -16.50
C PRO A 321 9.76 24.63 -15.49
N ASP A 322 8.47 24.96 -15.47
CA ASP A 322 7.87 25.95 -14.56
C ASP A 322 7.84 25.50 -13.09
N ILE A 323 7.83 24.19 -12.84
CA ILE A 323 7.94 23.60 -11.50
C ILE A 323 9.23 22.79 -11.31
N THR A 324 10.16 22.86 -12.29
CA THR A 324 11.45 22.15 -12.28
C THR A 324 11.34 20.67 -11.90
N SER A 325 10.27 20.01 -12.33
CA SER A 325 9.92 18.65 -11.92
C SER A 325 9.31 17.87 -13.06
N TYR A 326 9.39 16.55 -12.95
CA TYR A 326 8.63 15.63 -13.79
C TYR A 326 7.26 15.40 -13.19
N VAL A 327 6.22 15.39 -14.03
CA VAL A 327 4.85 15.08 -13.63
C VAL A 327 4.48 13.68 -14.12
N LEU A 328 4.10 12.81 -13.21
CA LEU A 328 3.48 11.54 -13.51
C LEU A 328 2.03 11.79 -13.94
N ILE A 329 1.73 11.51 -15.20
CA ILE A 329 0.38 11.61 -15.74
C ILE A 329 -0.41 10.35 -15.41
N VAL A 330 0.21 9.18 -15.62
CA VAL A 330 -0.40 7.87 -15.35
C VAL A 330 0.68 6.81 -15.26
N CYS A 331 0.46 5.79 -14.42
CA CYS A 331 1.14 4.51 -14.51
C CYS A 331 0.10 3.39 -14.58
N THR A 332 0.19 2.51 -15.59
CA THR A 332 -0.75 1.39 -15.69
C THR A 332 -0.64 0.47 -14.46
N GLY A 333 -1.75 0.26 -13.75
CA GLY A 333 -1.81 -0.55 -12.53
C GLY A 333 -1.32 0.16 -11.26
N GLY A 334 -0.85 1.42 -11.36
CA GLY A 334 -0.50 2.24 -10.21
C GLY A 334 -1.71 3.00 -9.66
N ALA A 335 -1.63 3.41 -8.40
CA ALA A 335 -2.59 4.32 -7.80
C ALA A 335 -2.49 5.72 -8.42
N VAL A 336 -3.62 6.43 -8.50
CA VAL A 336 -3.65 7.84 -8.96
C VAL A 336 -3.73 8.74 -7.74
N GLN A 337 -2.74 9.59 -7.57
CA GLN A 337 -2.77 10.62 -6.54
C GLN A 337 -3.78 11.71 -6.92
N VAL A 338 -4.67 12.05 -6.00
CA VAL A 338 -5.64 13.15 -6.15
C VAL A 338 -5.39 14.22 -5.08
N ALA A 339 -5.58 15.49 -5.45
CA ALA A 339 -5.54 16.60 -4.50
C ALA A 339 -6.77 16.54 -3.56
N ASN A 340 -6.71 17.25 -2.43
CA ASN A 340 -7.88 17.39 -1.57
C ASN A 340 -9.06 18.00 -2.34
N ALA A 341 -10.23 17.37 -2.22
CA ALA A 341 -11.48 17.87 -2.77
C ALA A 341 -11.85 19.22 -2.12
N THR A 342 -12.18 20.20 -2.95
CA THR A 342 -12.62 21.55 -2.54
C THR A 342 -13.98 21.94 -3.13
N ALA A 343 -14.54 21.10 -4.00
CA ALA A 343 -15.86 21.28 -4.60
C ALA A 343 -16.61 19.95 -4.69
N SER A 344 -17.93 20.02 -4.89
CA SER A 344 -18.83 18.86 -4.82
C SER A 344 -18.58 17.76 -5.85
N GLN A 345 -17.87 18.07 -6.95
CA GLN A 345 -17.55 17.12 -8.02
C GLN A 345 -16.08 16.69 -8.03
N HIS A 346 -15.30 17.01 -6.99
CA HIS A 346 -13.91 16.58 -6.87
C HIS A 346 -13.83 15.19 -6.23
N ALA A 347 -12.89 14.37 -6.68
CA ALA A 347 -12.57 13.11 -6.01
C ALA A 347 -12.02 13.39 -4.59
N VAL A 348 -12.54 12.68 -3.60
CA VAL A 348 -12.18 12.84 -2.19
C VAL A 348 -10.94 12.00 -1.87
N THR A 349 -9.97 12.56 -1.15
CA THR A 349 -8.80 11.79 -0.70
C THR A 349 -9.18 10.83 0.43
N LEU A 350 -8.43 9.74 0.62
CA LEU A 350 -8.65 8.83 1.74
C LEU A 350 -8.61 9.56 3.09
N SER A 351 -7.75 10.57 3.23
CA SER A 351 -7.67 11.40 4.44
C SER A 351 -8.93 12.23 4.69
N GLN A 352 -9.58 12.72 3.64
CA GLN A 352 -10.83 13.47 3.77
C GLN A 352 -11.99 12.55 4.12
N LEU A 353 -12.01 11.33 3.55
CA LEU A 353 -13.01 10.33 3.90
C LEU A 353 -12.87 9.86 5.35
N SER A 354 -11.64 9.55 5.79
CA SER A 354 -11.39 9.09 7.16
C SER A 354 -11.77 10.16 8.19
N ALA A 355 -11.45 11.42 7.91
CA ALA A 355 -11.86 12.55 8.75
C ALA A 355 -13.39 12.72 8.81
N ALA A 356 -14.10 12.53 7.69
CA ALA A 356 -15.56 12.64 7.64
C ALA A 356 -16.28 11.53 8.42
N THR A 357 -15.64 10.38 8.62
CA THR A 357 -16.22 9.24 9.36
C THR A 357 -15.81 9.17 10.82
N ALA A 358 -14.87 10.01 11.28
CA ALA A 358 -14.35 9.99 12.64
C ALA A 358 -15.44 10.31 13.67
N GLY A 359 -15.57 9.47 14.70
CA GLY A 359 -16.53 9.67 15.80
C GLY A 359 -17.95 9.20 15.53
N ARG A 360 -18.20 8.44 14.45
CA ARG A 360 -19.49 7.77 14.22
C ARG A 360 -19.64 6.57 15.15
N LEU A 361 -20.80 6.42 15.80
CA LEU A 361 -21.12 5.23 16.60
C LEU A 361 -21.20 4.00 15.68
N LEU A 362 -20.43 2.97 15.98
CA LEU A 362 -20.37 1.69 15.28
C LEU A 362 -21.33 0.66 15.90
N ASN A 363 -21.33 0.56 17.22
CA ASN A 363 -22.04 -0.51 17.93
C ASN A 363 -22.24 -0.16 19.42
N ILE A 364 -23.21 -0.80 20.07
CA ILE A 364 -23.44 -0.75 21.52
C ILE A 364 -23.59 -2.17 22.04
N ILE A 365 -22.78 -2.55 23.02
CA ILE A 365 -22.79 -3.90 23.61
C ILE A 365 -23.18 -3.80 25.08
N TYR A 366 -24.19 -4.57 25.50
CA TYR A 366 -24.67 -4.63 26.88
C TYR A 366 -24.20 -5.93 27.54
N TYR A 367 -23.24 -5.85 28.46
CA TYR A 367 -22.78 -6.97 29.27
C TYR A 367 -23.54 -6.97 30.61
N SER A 368 -24.41 -7.96 30.80
CA SER A 368 -25.23 -8.10 32.02
C SER A 368 -25.16 -9.49 32.66
N VAL A 369 -24.38 -10.42 32.07
CA VAL A 369 -24.32 -11.80 32.56
C VAL A 369 -23.37 -11.85 33.76
N VAL A 370 -23.94 -12.13 34.94
CA VAL A 370 -23.16 -12.49 36.13
C VAL A 370 -22.62 -13.91 35.94
N THR A 371 -21.37 -14.16 36.33
CA THR A 371 -20.80 -15.52 36.22
C THR A 371 -21.42 -16.43 37.27
N GLN A 372 -22.11 -17.47 36.83
CA GLN A 372 -22.82 -18.39 37.72
C GLN A 372 -23.18 -19.71 37.04
N THR A 373 -23.55 -20.70 37.83
CA THR A 373 -24.08 -21.97 37.31
C THR A 373 -25.47 -21.78 36.71
N VAL A 374 -25.76 -22.59 35.69
CA VAL A 374 -27.02 -22.56 34.93
C VAL A 374 -27.44 -23.99 34.61
N THR A 375 -28.74 -24.28 34.67
CA THR A 375 -29.29 -25.53 34.14
C THR A 375 -29.97 -25.27 32.82
N ALA A 376 -29.86 -26.20 31.87
CA ALA A 376 -30.53 -26.12 30.58
C ALA A 376 -31.56 -27.25 30.45
N THR A 377 -32.68 -26.98 29.81
CA THR A 377 -33.64 -28.02 29.40
C THR A 377 -33.20 -28.62 28.06
N ILE A 378 -33.61 -29.85 27.76
CA ILE A 378 -33.56 -30.42 26.41
C ILE A 378 -34.95 -30.25 25.80
N ALA A 379 -35.19 -29.10 25.18
CA ALA A 379 -36.51 -28.69 24.69
C ALA A 379 -36.46 -27.79 23.43
N SER A 380 -37.63 -27.56 22.84
CA SER A 380 -37.88 -26.62 21.74
C SER A 380 -38.90 -25.55 22.19
N PRO A 381 -38.47 -24.32 22.52
CA PRO A 381 -37.09 -23.84 22.60
C PRO A 381 -36.36 -24.33 23.86
N GLY A 382 -35.03 -24.26 23.86
CA GLY A 382 -34.20 -24.54 25.04
C GLY A 382 -34.29 -23.40 26.06
N VAL A 383 -34.58 -23.74 27.32
CA VAL A 383 -34.74 -22.83 28.44
C VAL A 383 -33.59 -23.00 29.43
N PHE A 384 -33.06 -21.87 29.91
CA PHE A 384 -31.93 -21.81 30.84
C PHE A 384 -32.37 -21.21 32.17
N THR A 385 -31.99 -21.85 33.28
CA THR A 385 -32.35 -21.45 34.64
C THR A 385 -31.07 -21.08 35.43
N PRO A 386 -30.82 -19.78 35.67
CA PRO A 386 -29.67 -19.31 36.45
C PRO A 386 -29.81 -19.60 37.97
N SER A 387 -28.72 -20.00 38.63
CA SER A 387 -28.72 -20.33 40.08
C SER A 387 -28.86 -19.15 41.06
N LEU A 388 -28.42 -17.94 40.70
CA LEU A 388 -28.47 -16.74 41.55
C LEU A 388 -29.80 -15.95 41.48
N GLY A 389 -30.83 -16.49 40.81
CA GLY A 389 -32.19 -15.95 40.82
C GLY A 389 -32.41 -14.65 40.03
N ALA A 390 -33.61 -14.07 40.20
CA ALA A 390 -34.16 -12.99 39.37
C ALA A 390 -33.33 -11.70 39.37
N SER A 391 -32.73 -11.32 40.50
CA SER A 391 -31.92 -10.10 40.60
C SER A 391 -30.58 -10.18 39.88
N ASN A 392 -30.21 -11.36 39.37
CA ASN A 392 -29.03 -11.59 38.55
C ASN A 392 -29.39 -12.05 37.13
N MET A 393 -30.67 -11.91 36.73
CA MET A 393 -31.14 -12.33 35.41
C MET A 393 -30.46 -11.49 34.31
N PRO A 394 -29.88 -12.12 33.28
CA PRO A 394 -29.29 -11.37 32.19
C PRO A 394 -30.37 -10.66 31.35
N ARG A 395 -30.02 -9.49 30.82
CA ARG A 395 -30.89 -8.67 29.97
C ARG A 395 -30.94 -9.23 28.55
N ASN A 396 -32.12 -9.18 27.92
CA ASN A 396 -32.28 -9.48 26.49
C ASN A 396 -31.31 -8.65 25.63
N GLY A 397 -30.69 -9.31 24.65
CA GLY A 397 -29.66 -8.74 23.78
C GLY A 397 -28.23 -8.84 24.33
N SER A 398 -28.04 -9.23 25.60
CA SER A 398 -26.70 -9.39 26.18
C SER A 398 -25.98 -10.60 25.57
N PRO A 399 -24.69 -10.48 25.26
CA PRO A 399 -23.91 -11.62 24.78
C PRO A 399 -23.58 -12.54 25.95
N ILE A 400 -23.64 -13.85 25.71
CA ILE A 400 -23.48 -14.89 26.73
C ILE A 400 -22.66 -16.05 26.18
N VAL A 401 -21.78 -16.62 27.00
CA VAL A 401 -20.98 -17.80 26.69
C VAL A 401 -21.27 -18.87 27.75
N PHE A 402 -21.30 -20.13 27.32
CA PHE A 402 -21.44 -21.27 28.21
C PHE A 402 -20.15 -22.08 28.28
N THR A 403 -19.86 -22.60 29.47
CA THR A 403 -18.84 -23.62 29.73
C THR A 403 -19.45 -24.76 30.53
N THR A 404 -18.81 -25.93 30.52
CA THR A 404 -19.30 -27.11 31.24
C THR A 404 -18.14 -27.98 31.71
N THR A 405 -18.34 -28.73 32.80
CA THR A 405 -17.43 -29.82 33.20
C THR A 405 -17.74 -31.16 32.52
N GLY A 406 -18.85 -31.25 31.78
CA GLY A 406 -19.28 -32.44 31.04
C GLY A 406 -19.67 -32.09 29.60
N ALA A 407 -20.90 -32.44 29.19
CA ALA A 407 -21.44 -32.14 27.86
C ALA A 407 -22.59 -31.13 27.93
N LEU A 408 -22.57 -30.10 27.09
CA LEU A 408 -23.72 -29.20 26.88
C LEU A 408 -24.77 -29.87 25.97
N PRO A 409 -26.06 -29.48 26.06
CA PRO A 409 -27.08 -29.93 25.11
C PRO A 409 -26.69 -29.63 23.66
N THR A 410 -27.09 -30.52 22.75
CA THR A 410 -26.95 -30.27 21.30
C THR A 410 -27.69 -28.99 20.93
N GLY A 411 -27.03 -28.11 20.18
CA GLY A 411 -27.50 -26.75 19.86
C GLY A 411 -26.68 -25.66 20.56
N ILE A 412 -25.97 -26.00 21.64
CA ILE A 412 -25.07 -25.09 22.35
C ILE A 412 -23.65 -25.64 22.32
N THR A 413 -22.70 -24.81 21.88
CA THR A 413 -21.27 -25.12 21.86
C THR A 413 -20.57 -24.30 22.93
N ALA A 414 -19.71 -24.95 23.73
CA ALA A 414 -18.94 -24.27 24.76
C ALA A 414 -18.00 -23.22 24.14
N GLY A 415 -17.87 -22.05 24.78
CA GLY A 415 -17.03 -20.96 24.27
C GLY A 415 -17.64 -20.12 23.14
N THR A 416 -18.73 -20.56 22.53
CA THR A 416 -19.44 -19.80 21.49
C THR A 416 -20.29 -18.69 22.12
N THR A 417 -20.26 -17.50 21.51
CA THR A 417 -21.11 -16.38 21.92
C THR A 417 -22.51 -16.52 21.36
N TYR A 418 -23.49 -16.48 22.26
CA TYR A 418 -24.92 -16.41 21.98
C TYR A 418 -25.50 -15.09 22.52
N TYR A 419 -26.78 -14.84 22.29
CA TYR A 419 -27.47 -13.64 22.77
C TYR A 419 -28.74 -14.01 23.54
N VAL A 420 -28.92 -13.40 24.71
CA VAL A 420 -30.08 -13.65 25.58
C VAL A 420 -31.36 -13.12 24.92
N VAL A 421 -32.42 -13.94 24.91
CA VAL A 421 -33.76 -13.60 24.44
C VAL A 421 -34.81 -14.15 25.41
N ASN A 422 -35.99 -13.54 25.43
CA ASN A 422 -37.12 -13.97 26.27
C ASN A 422 -36.77 -14.17 27.77
N ALA A 423 -35.88 -13.35 28.32
CA ALA A 423 -35.57 -13.34 29.75
C ALA A 423 -36.83 -13.00 30.57
N GLY A 424 -37.20 -13.89 31.48
CA GLY A 424 -38.28 -13.75 32.44
C GLY A 424 -37.77 -13.66 33.87
N ALA A 425 -38.63 -13.92 34.85
CA ALA A 425 -38.29 -13.80 36.27
C ALA A 425 -37.29 -14.86 36.75
N SER A 426 -37.35 -16.08 36.20
CA SER A 426 -36.53 -17.22 36.67
C SER A 426 -35.80 -17.96 35.55
N THR A 427 -36.10 -17.67 34.29
CA THR A 427 -35.52 -18.37 33.14
C THR A 427 -35.31 -17.44 31.96
N PHE A 428 -34.45 -17.85 31.03
CA PHE A 428 -34.23 -17.17 29.75
C PHE A 428 -33.98 -18.17 28.62
N GLN A 429 -33.96 -17.69 27.38
CA GLN A 429 -33.60 -18.45 26.19
C GLN A 429 -32.42 -17.77 25.48
N VAL A 430 -31.78 -18.43 24.53
CA VAL A 430 -30.66 -17.85 23.76
C VAL A 430 -30.86 -17.99 22.26
N ALA A 431 -30.30 -17.06 21.51
CA ALA A 431 -30.27 -17.02 20.05
C ALA A 431 -28.84 -16.88 19.52
N ALA A 432 -28.61 -17.22 18.24
CA ALA A 432 -27.30 -17.08 17.60
C ALA A 432 -26.97 -15.62 17.21
N THR A 433 -27.98 -14.76 17.11
CA THR A 433 -27.86 -13.34 16.79
C THR A 433 -28.69 -12.49 17.76
N VAL A 434 -28.35 -11.20 17.89
CA VAL A 434 -29.08 -10.26 18.74
C VAL A 434 -30.56 -10.20 18.32
N GLY A 435 -31.48 -10.51 19.23
CA GLY A 435 -32.92 -10.52 18.96
C GLY A 435 -33.40 -11.65 18.02
N GLY A 436 -32.55 -12.64 17.74
CA GLY A 436 -32.87 -13.77 16.86
C GLY A 436 -33.82 -14.79 17.47
N THR A 437 -34.10 -15.85 16.71
CA THR A 437 -34.98 -16.95 17.14
C THR A 437 -34.34 -17.78 18.26
N PRO A 438 -35.09 -18.16 19.31
CA PRO A 438 -34.61 -19.06 20.35
C PRO A 438 -34.08 -20.38 19.80
N ILE A 439 -32.92 -20.81 20.30
CA ILE A 439 -32.27 -22.05 19.91
C ILE A 439 -33.01 -23.25 20.50
N VAL A 440 -33.19 -24.28 19.68
CA VAL A 440 -33.67 -25.60 20.10
C VAL A 440 -32.51 -26.39 20.69
N THR A 441 -32.75 -27.04 21.82
CA THR A 441 -31.78 -27.90 22.51
C THR A 441 -32.23 -29.35 22.45
N THR A 442 -31.35 -30.25 22.02
CA THR A 442 -31.65 -31.70 21.87
C THR A 442 -30.54 -32.56 22.49
N GLY A 443 -30.65 -33.88 22.38
CA GLY A 443 -29.60 -34.81 22.81
C GLY A 443 -29.59 -35.07 24.32
N SER A 444 -28.40 -35.09 24.91
CA SER A 444 -28.18 -35.31 26.35
C SER A 444 -27.21 -34.25 26.90
N GLN A 445 -27.17 -34.07 28.22
CA GLN A 445 -26.25 -33.13 28.88
C GLN A 445 -25.69 -33.76 30.17
N SER A 446 -24.55 -33.27 30.65
CA SER A 446 -23.93 -33.71 31.90
C SER A 446 -22.98 -32.65 32.49
N GLY A 447 -22.67 -32.80 33.79
CA GLY A 447 -21.77 -31.89 34.50
C GLY A 447 -22.45 -30.58 34.93
N THR A 448 -21.65 -29.62 35.36
CA THR A 448 -22.11 -28.31 35.80
C THR A 448 -21.89 -27.30 34.69
N HIS A 449 -22.97 -26.73 34.17
CA HIS A 449 -22.88 -25.67 33.16
C HIS A 449 -22.75 -24.31 33.85
N THR A 450 -21.88 -23.46 33.32
CA THR A 450 -21.64 -22.11 33.81
C THR A 450 -21.87 -21.13 32.67
N MET A 451 -22.55 -20.02 32.97
CA MET A 451 -22.71 -18.90 32.05
C MET A 451 -21.82 -17.73 32.46
N SER A 452 -21.29 -17.00 31.49
CA SER A 452 -20.52 -15.78 31.69
C SER A 452 -20.65 -14.83 30.51
N ASN A 453 -20.20 -13.58 30.67
CA ASN A 453 -19.98 -12.69 29.52
C ASN A 453 -18.83 -13.25 28.66
N PRO A 454 -18.87 -13.06 27.33
CA PRO A 454 -17.65 -13.15 26.53
C PRO A 454 -16.70 -12.00 26.84
N VAL A 455 -15.44 -12.17 26.46
CA VAL A 455 -14.47 -11.06 26.41
C VAL A 455 -14.88 -10.05 25.34
N TYR A 456 -14.58 -8.78 25.58
CA TYR A 456 -14.64 -7.77 24.52
C TYR A 456 -13.51 -8.01 23.53
N THR A 457 -13.80 -7.97 22.23
CA THR A 457 -12.82 -8.22 21.16
C THR A 457 -12.73 -7.03 20.23
N LYS A 458 -11.59 -6.31 20.27
CA LYS A 458 -11.37 -5.08 19.52
C LYS A 458 -11.47 -5.28 18.00
N ALA A 459 -10.99 -6.43 17.52
CA ALA A 459 -10.92 -6.75 16.10
C ALA A 459 -12.29 -6.96 15.44
N THR A 460 -13.38 -7.11 16.22
CA THR A 460 -14.73 -7.33 15.68
C THR A 460 -15.19 -6.14 14.84
N ASN A 461 -15.01 -4.91 15.34
CA ASN A 461 -15.44 -3.69 14.66
C ASN A 461 -14.32 -2.67 14.43
N ASN A 462 -13.10 -2.92 14.92
CA ASN A 462 -11.92 -2.05 14.79
C ASN A 462 -12.20 -0.58 15.14
N PRO A 463 -12.74 -0.27 16.34
CA PRO A 463 -13.05 1.10 16.71
C PRO A 463 -11.78 1.97 16.85
N SER A 464 -11.91 3.28 16.64
CA SER A 464 -10.88 4.28 16.94
C SER A 464 -10.81 4.58 18.45
N PHE A 465 -11.96 4.55 19.12
CA PHE A 465 -12.08 4.60 20.58
C PHE A 465 -13.39 3.93 21.04
N VAL A 466 -13.44 3.59 22.32
CA VAL A 466 -14.67 3.12 22.98
C VAL A 466 -15.03 4.05 24.13
N ILE A 467 -16.32 4.14 24.43
CA ILE A 467 -16.80 4.67 25.72
C ILE A 467 -17.34 3.48 26.51
N THR A 468 -16.87 3.33 27.74
CA THR A 468 -17.32 2.28 28.66
C THR A 468 -18.11 2.89 29.79
N GLU A 469 -19.17 2.21 30.20
CA GLU A 469 -20.00 2.57 31.34
C GLU A 469 -20.19 1.35 32.22
N VAL A 470 -19.82 1.43 33.50
CA VAL A 470 -19.74 0.28 34.40
C VAL A 470 -20.44 0.59 35.72
N TRP A 471 -21.33 -0.32 36.13
CA TRP A 471 -22.06 -0.30 37.41
C TRP A 471 -21.81 -1.59 38.16
N GLY A 472 -21.45 -1.51 39.44
CA GLY A 472 -21.40 -2.68 40.32
C GLY A 472 -22.78 -3.26 40.65
N GLY A 473 -22.82 -4.34 41.42
CA GLY A 473 -24.07 -4.88 41.99
C GLY A 473 -24.51 -4.11 43.23
N GLY A 474 -25.82 -3.97 43.45
CA GLY A 474 -26.35 -3.37 44.68
C GLY A 474 -26.28 -4.34 45.86
N GLY A 475 -26.28 -3.82 47.09
CA GLY A 475 -26.28 -4.61 48.31
C GLY A 475 -27.64 -5.25 48.60
N GLY A 476 -27.62 -6.40 49.26
CA GLY A 476 -28.81 -7.05 49.79
C GLY A 476 -29.26 -6.43 51.12
N SER A 477 -30.48 -6.73 51.55
CA SER A 477 -30.98 -6.31 52.86
C SER A 477 -30.87 -7.43 53.90
N GLY A 478 -30.75 -7.06 55.18
CA GLY A 478 -30.69 -7.98 56.30
C GLY A 478 -32.01 -8.70 56.59
N GLY A 479 -31.92 -9.90 57.16
CA GLY A 479 -33.09 -10.66 57.63
C GLY A 479 -33.37 -10.46 59.12
N ILE A 480 -34.45 -11.06 59.62
CA ILE A 480 -34.96 -10.87 60.99
C ILE A 480 -35.35 -12.23 61.62
N VAL A 481 -35.02 -12.44 62.91
CA VAL A 481 -35.23 -13.71 63.67
C VAL A 481 -36.63 -13.90 64.28
N GLY A 482 -37.60 -13.03 63.97
CA GLY A 482 -38.93 -13.07 64.61
C GLY A 482 -39.06 -12.16 65.83
N SER A 483 -38.55 -10.95 65.72
CA SER A 483 -38.76 -9.87 66.69
C SER A 483 -39.38 -8.65 66.00
N ALA A 484 -39.87 -7.71 66.80
CA ALA A 484 -40.31 -6.41 66.33
C ALA A 484 -39.08 -5.59 65.86
N TRP A 485 -38.71 -5.75 64.59
CA TRP A 485 -37.52 -5.15 63.99
C TRP A 485 -37.78 -4.69 62.55
N SER A 486 -37.09 -3.63 62.13
CA SER A 486 -37.05 -3.16 60.75
C SER A 486 -35.60 -3.10 60.29
N SER A 487 -35.25 -3.91 59.29
CA SER A 487 -33.91 -3.87 58.68
C SER A 487 -33.75 -2.65 57.77
N GLY A 488 -32.49 -2.25 57.55
CA GLY A 488 -32.18 -1.22 56.55
C GLY A 488 -32.30 -1.76 55.12
N GLY A 489 -32.36 -0.87 54.14
CA GLY A 489 -32.18 -1.24 52.73
C GLY A 489 -30.70 -1.41 52.40
N GLY A 490 -30.36 -2.23 51.40
CA GLY A 490 -28.99 -2.34 50.89
C GLY A 490 -28.53 -1.06 50.18
N GLY A 491 -27.23 -0.79 50.11
CA GLY A 491 -26.68 0.35 49.37
C GLY A 491 -26.66 0.09 47.86
N SER A 492 -26.68 1.14 47.03
CA SER A 492 -26.47 0.98 45.58
C SER A 492 -25.00 0.95 45.20
N ALA A 493 -24.73 0.41 44.01
CA ALA A 493 -23.41 0.34 43.44
C ALA A 493 -22.85 1.71 43.01
N GLY A 494 -21.53 1.76 42.85
CA GLY A 494 -20.87 2.88 42.17
C GLY A 494 -21.07 2.87 40.66
N TYR A 495 -20.56 3.92 40.00
CA TYR A 495 -20.56 4.05 38.55
C TYR A 495 -19.24 4.64 38.05
N ALA A 496 -18.69 4.08 36.97
CA ALA A 496 -17.55 4.63 36.26
C ALA A 496 -17.86 4.74 34.76
N ARG A 497 -17.48 5.86 34.15
CA ARG A 497 -17.51 6.08 32.70
C ARG A 497 -16.15 6.53 32.19
N GLN A 498 -15.69 5.93 31.09
CA GLN A 498 -14.37 6.24 30.54
C GLN A 498 -14.36 6.20 29.01
N LYS A 499 -13.68 7.15 28.38
CA LYS A 499 -13.29 7.08 26.98
C LYS A 499 -11.90 6.46 26.86
N ILE A 500 -11.78 5.38 26.12
CA ILE A 500 -10.53 4.63 25.95
C ILE A 500 -10.16 4.62 24.46
N LEU A 501 -8.98 5.13 24.11
CA LEU A 501 -8.46 5.08 22.75
C LEU A 501 -8.12 3.64 22.36
N SER A 502 -8.33 3.28 21.08
CA SER A 502 -8.06 1.93 20.56
C SER A 502 -6.61 1.46 20.71
N ALA A 503 -5.67 2.41 20.75
CA ALA A 503 -4.25 2.16 21.03
C ALA A 503 -3.99 1.71 22.47
N ASN A 504 -4.87 2.09 23.42
CA ASN A 504 -4.77 1.71 24.83
C ASN A 504 -5.53 0.42 25.16
N LEU A 505 -6.35 -0.08 24.22
CA LEU A 505 -7.05 -1.35 24.36
C LEU A 505 -6.15 -2.52 23.94
N LEU A 506 -6.19 -3.60 24.73
CA LEU A 506 -5.64 -4.89 24.33
C LEU A 506 -6.42 -5.48 23.14
N ALA A 507 -5.95 -6.59 22.58
CA ALA A 507 -6.69 -7.32 21.55
C ALA A 507 -8.05 -7.80 22.06
N THR A 508 -8.08 -8.24 23.32
CA THR A 508 -9.29 -8.60 24.07
C THR A 508 -9.24 -8.00 25.48
N GLU A 509 -10.41 -7.62 26.00
CA GLU A 509 -10.58 -7.10 27.36
C GLU A 509 -11.58 -7.98 28.13
N THR A 510 -11.27 -8.30 29.38
CA THR A 510 -12.21 -9.02 30.24
C THR A 510 -13.32 -8.08 30.70
N VAL A 511 -14.57 -8.53 30.62
CA VAL A 511 -15.73 -7.76 31.14
C VAL A 511 -16.37 -8.53 32.27
N THR A 512 -16.36 -7.95 33.47
CA THR A 512 -16.95 -8.56 34.67
C THR A 512 -18.19 -7.80 35.07
N VAL A 513 -19.26 -8.54 35.34
CA VAL A 513 -20.50 -8.00 35.91
C VAL A 513 -20.67 -8.56 37.32
N GLY A 514 -20.74 -7.66 38.29
CA GLY A 514 -20.92 -7.99 39.69
C GLY A 514 -22.31 -8.52 39.99
N ALA A 515 -22.38 -9.58 40.79
CA ALA A 515 -23.65 -10.10 41.30
C ALA A 515 -24.33 -9.11 42.25
N GLY A 516 -25.65 -9.17 42.34
CA GLY A 516 -26.38 -8.51 43.41
C GLY A 516 -26.07 -9.14 44.78
N GLY A 517 -26.06 -8.32 45.83
CA GLY A 517 -25.85 -8.76 47.19
C GLY A 517 -26.94 -9.71 47.67
N THR A 518 -26.57 -10.74 48.42
CA THR A 518 -27.49 -11.77 48.90
C THR A 518 -28.47 -11.24 49.95
N ALA A 519 -29.68 -11.79 49.98
CA ALA A 519 -30.61 -11.54 51.07
C ALA A 519 -30.07 -12.09 52.41
N GLY A 520 -30.28 -11.35 53.49
CA GLY A 520 -30.12 -11.88 54.84
C GLY A 520 -31.14 -12.98 55.12
N THR A 521 -30.81 -13.91 56.01
CA THR A 521 -31.66 -15.06 56.33
C THR A 521 -32.59 -14.77 57.50
N THR A 522 -33.55 -15.65 57.72
CA THR A 522 -34.43 -15.67 58.91
C THR A 522 -33.66 -15.86 60.23
N SER A 523 -32.34 -16.06 60.19
CA SER A 523 -31.46 -16.07 61.36
C SER A 523 -30.88 -14.70 61.70
N GLY A 524 -31.39 -13.61 61.11
CA GLY A 524 -31.01 -12.25 61.47
C GLY A 524 -29.70 -11.80 60.85
N THR A 525 -29.25 -12.44 59.78
CA THR A 525 -27.97 -12.12 59.15
C THR A 525 -28.07 -10.81 58.37
N ASN A 526 -26.94 -10.11 58.25
CA ASN A 526 -26.83 -8.95 57.37
C ASN A 526 -27.06 -9.34 55.91
N GLY A 527 -27.45 -8.36 55.10
CA GLY A 527 -27.44 -8.50 53.66
C GLY A 527 -26.00 -8.65 53.14
N GLY A 528 -25.84 -9.34 52.03
CA GLY A 528 -24.57 -9.46 51.34
C GLY A 528 -24.20 -8.17 50.60
N THR A 529 -22.91 -7.91 50.47
CA THR A 529 -22.39 -6.84 49.60
C THR A 529 -22.57 -7.22 48.14
N GLY A 530 -22.92 -6.25 47.29
CA GLY A 530 -22.92 -6.45 45.84
C GLY A 530 -21.50 -6.64 45.29
N GLY A 531 -21.40 -7.36 44.18
CA GLY A 531 -20.14 -7.60 43.48
C GLY A 531 -19.65 -6.39 42.69
N THR A 532 -18.35 -6.36 42.40
CA THR A 532 -17.74 -5.34 41.54
C THR A 532 -17.90 -5.69 40.07
N SER A 533 -18.21 -4.69 39.24
CA SER A 533 -18.16 -4.83 37.78
C SER A 533 -16.93 -4.10 37.24
N SER A 534 -16.40 -4.53 36.09
CA SER A 534 -15.23 -3.91 35.46
C SER A 534 -15.17 -4.13 33.95
N PHE A 535 -14.44 -3.23 33.28
CA PHE A 535 -14.00 -3.37 31.91
C PHE A 535 -12.47 -3.36 31.86
N GLY A 536 -11.89 -4.54 31.66
CA GLY A 536 -10.44 -4.76 31.72
C GLY A 536 -9.83 -4.22 33.00
N SER A 537 -8.65 -3.64 32.88
CA SER A 537 -8.01 -2.82 33.92
C SER A 537 -8.34 -1.33 33.83
N HIS A 538 -9.27 -0.95 32.96
CA HIS A 538 -9.52 0.45 32.61
C HIS A 538 -10.44 1.13 33.62
N SER A 539 -11.62 0.55 33.84
CA SER A 539 -12.63 1.10 34.74
C SER A 539 -13.32 -0.01 35.54
N SER A 540 -13.73 0.33 36.76
CA SER A 540 -14.49 -0.57 37.63
C SER A 540 -15.47 0.19 38.51
N ALA A 541 -16.49 -0.51 39.00
CA ALA A 541 -17.44 0.04 39.96
C ALA A 541 -17.74 -1.00 41.03
N THR A 542 -17.46 -0.66 42.28
CA THR A 542 -17.70 -1.55 43.42
C THR A 542 -19.18 -1.65 43.72
N GLY A 543 -19.58 -2.79 44.26
CA GLY A 543 -20.96 -2.99 44.67
C GLY A 543 -21.34 -2.26 45.95
N GLY A 544 -22.63 -2.09 46.17
CA GLY A 544 -23.17 -1.51 47.39
C GLY A 544 -23.05 -2.46 48.58
N GLY A 545 -22.85 -1.89 49.77
CA GLY A 545 -22.83 -2.63 51.03
C GLY A 545 -24.20 -3.21 51.37
N GLY A 546 -24.21 -4.39 52.00
CA GLY A 546 -25.44 -4.94 52.55
C GLY A 546 -25.89 -4.23 53.83
N SER A 547 -27.18 -4.29 54.15
CA SER A 547 -27.73 -3.67 55.36
C SER A 547 -27.68 -4.59 56.58
N SER A 548 -27.86 -4.02 57.78
CA SER A 548 -27.87 -4.81 59.02
C SER A 548 -29.16 -5.60 59.20
N GLY A 549 -29.03 -6.87 59.59
CA GLY A 549 -30.13 -7.73 60.05
C GLY A 549 -30.50 -7.50 61.52
N GLY A 550 -31.59 -8.12 61.97
CA GLY A 550 -32.12 -7.99 63.33
C GLY A 550 -32.22 -9.33 64.07
N SER A 551 -31.81 -9.38 65.34
CA SER A 551 -31.89 -10.57 66.21
C SER A 551 -32.92 -10.42 67.34
N ALA A 552 -33.36 -11.54 67.90
CA ALA A 552 -34.62 -11.71 68.64
C ALA A 552 -34.78 -10.98 69.99
N ALA A 553 -33.83 -10.15 70.43
CA ALA A 553 -33.77 -9.71 71.83
C ALA A 553 -34.15 -8.24 72.10
N ILE A 554 -34.21 -7.35 71.10
CA ILE A 554 -34.42 -5.91 71.33
C ILE A 554 -35.23 -5.31 70.17
N SER A 555 -36.17 -4.42 70.43
CA SER A 555 -36.72 -3.54 69.40
C SER A 555 -35.63 -2.60 68.89
N GLY A 556 -35.45 -2.50 67.57
CA GLY A 556 -34.36 -1.68 67.03
C GLY A 556 -34.40 -1.43 65.52
N ASN A 557 -33.42 -0.66 65.08
CA ASN A 557 -33.32 -0.08 63.74
C ASN A 557 -32.10 -0.69 63.03
N GLY A 558 -32.31 -1.37 61.90
CA GLY A 558 -31.23 -1.81 61.05
C GLY A 558 -30.60 -0.63 60.31
N ALA A 559 -29.27 -0.52 60.35
CA ALA A 559 -28.54 0.44 59.53
C ALA A 559 -28.64 0.06 58.05
N GLY A 560 -28.82 1.06 57.19
CA GLY A 560 -28.78 0.89 55.75
C GLY A 560 -27.37 0.59 55.24
N GLY A 561 -27.29 -0.07 54.09
CA GLY A 561 -26.02 -0.43 53.47
C GLY A 561 -25.26 0.79 52.94
N THR A 562 -23.92 0.71 52.95
CA THR A 562 -23.05 1.76 52.40
C THR A 562 -23.08 1.78 50.86
N PRO A 563 -22.82 2.92 50.21
CA PRO A 563 -22.75 2.99 48.75
C PRO A 563 -21.47 2.34 48.21
N GLY A 564 -21.53 1.85 46.97
CA GLY A 564 -20.37 1.50 46.16
C GLY A 564 -19.71 2.75 45.52
N SER A 565 -18.59 2.57 44.84
CA SER A 565 -17.81 3.65 44.23
C SER A 565 -17.26 3.26 42.85
N GLY A 566 -17.28 4.20 41.91
CA GLY A 566 -16.58 4.07 40.62
C GLY A 566 -15.08 4.36 40.74
N VAL A 567 -14.26 3.66 39.96
CA VAL A 567 -12.80 3.80 39.92
C VAL A 567 -12.30 3.70 38.47
N GLY A 568 -11.31 4.52 38.11
CA GLY A 568 -10.61 4.46 36.83
C GLY A 568 -11.29 5.17 35.66
N GLY A 569 -12.55 5.59 35.82
CA GLY A 569 -13.26 6.37 34.81
C GLY A 569 -12.80 7.83 34.73
N ASP A 570 -13.11 8.48 33.60
CA ASP A 570 -13.07 9.94 33.45
C ASP A 570 -14.14 10.59 34.35
N LEU A 571 -15.24 9.87 34.58
CA LEU A 571 -16.26 10.18 35.56
C LEU A 571 -16.42 8.99 36.51
N ASN A 572 -16.32 9.25 37.81
CA ASN A 572 -16.54 8.26 38.85
C ASN A 572 -17.58 8.80 39.83
N LEU A 573 -18.66 8.06 40.04
CA LEU A 573 -19.73 8.41 40.97
C LEU A 573 -19.84 7.34 42.06
N THR A 574 -20.12 7.79 43.28
CA THR A 574 -20.54 6.92 44.37
C THR A 574 -22.03 6.61 44.24
N GLY A 575 -22.42 5.42 44.68
CA GLY A 575 -23.82 5.07 44.87
C GLY A 575 -24.46 5.87 46.00
N ASN A 576 -25.69 5.49 46.35
CA ASN A 576 -26.44 6.01 47.46
C ASN A 576 -26.49 5.00 48.60
N TYR A 577 -26.54 5.52 49.83
CA TYR A 577 -26.81 4.71 51.01
C TYR A 577 -28.19 4.06 50.91
N GLY A 578 -28.30 2.84 51.42
CA GLY A 578 -29.61 2.31 51.80
C GLY A 578 -30.16 3.10 52.97
N GLN A 579 -31.49 3.23 53.04
CA GLN A 579 -32.14 3.90 54.16
C GLN A 579 -32.12 2.99 55.40
N ASN A 580 -32.10 3.59 56.58
CA ASN A 580 -32.23 2.85 57.83
C ASN A 580 -33.68 2.36 57.99
N GLY A 581 -33.85 1.21 58.61
CA GLY A 581 -35.17 0.78 59.10
C GLY A 581 -35.55 1.57 60.36
N VAL A 582 -36.82 1.92 60.51
CA VAL A 582 -37.37 2.55 61.72
C VAL A 582 -38.19 1.52 62.49
N GLY A 583 -37.80 1.33 63.74
CA GLY A 583 -38.11 0.16 64.55
C GLY A 583 -39.58 0.00 64.86
N ALA A 584 -39.96 -1.27 64.99
CA ALA A 584 -41.27 -1.67 65.39
C ALA A 584 -41.46 -1.58 66.91
N ASN A 585 -42.27 -0.63 67.40
CA ASN A 585 -42.70 -0.61 68.81
C ASN A 585 -43.80 -1.67 69.08
N GLY A 586 -43.61 -2.90 68.57
CA GLY A 586 -44.63 -3.97 68.56
C GLY A 586 -45.91 -3.66 67.76
N THR A 587 -46.07 -2.43 67.27
CA THR A 587 -47.30 -1.94 66.62
C THR A 587 -47.09 -1.38 65.22
N TYR A 588 -46.02 -0.60 64.98
CA TYR A 588 -45.71 0.04 63.70
C TYR A 588 -44.24 -0.03 63.39
N GLY A 589 -43.83 -0.46 62.20
CA GLY A 589 -42.44 -0.42 61.74
C GLY A 589 -42.35 -0.15 60.24
N SER A 590 -41.27 0.49 59.81
CA SER A 590 -40.97 0.69 58.38
C SER A 590 -39.53 0.27 58.08
N ALA A 591 -39.36 -0.64 57.13
CA ALA A 591 -38.05 -1.01 56.67
C ALA A 591 -37.46 0.06 55.74
N GLY A 592 -36.13 0.12 55.69
CA GLY A 592 -35.44 1.07 54.83
C GLY A 592 -35.58 0.72 53.36
N ASN A 593 -35.81 1.71 52.49
CA ASN A 593 -35.65 1.53 51.05
C ASN A 593 -34.17 1.31 50.71
N GLY A 594 -33.90 0.57 49.64
CA GLY A 594 -32.55 0.41 49.11
C GLY A 594 -31.97 1.74 48.60
N GLY A 595 -30.66 1.75 48.34
CA GLY A 595 -30.02 2.84 47.62
C GLY A 595 -30.48 2.83 46.15
N ALA A 596 -30.84 4.00 45.63
CA ALA A 596 -31.09 4.16 44.19
C ALA A 596 -29.74 4.25 43.45
N SER A 597 -29.62 3.58 42.32
CA SER A 597 -28.45 3.70 41.45
C SER A 597 -28.64 4.83 40.42
N SER A 598 -27.61 5.14 39.64
CA SER A 598 -27.76 6.09 38.53
C SER A 598 -28.52 5.51 37.33
N LEU A 599 -28.83 4.21 37.32
CA LEU A 599 -29.61 3.53 36.27
C LEU A 599 -31.10 3.38 36.61
N GLY A 600 -31.51 3.62 37.86
CA GLY A 600 -32.92 3.46 38.25
C GLY A 600 -33.20 3.51 39.75
N GLY A 601 -34.46 3.17 40.09
CA GLY A 601 -35.01 3.26 41.45
C GLY A 601 -34.42 2.28 42.45
N ALA A 602 -34.88 2.36 43.70
CA ALA A 602 -34.47 1.51 44.81
C ALA A 602 -35.43 0.33 45.02
N GLY A 603 -34.94 -0.76 45.64
CA GLY A 603 -35.83 -1.73 46.27
C GLY A 603 -36.65 -1.03 47.37
N LEU A 604 -37.94 -1.30 47.41
CA LEU A 604 -38.86 -0.70 48.36
C LEU A 604 -38.84 -1.49 49.67
N GLY A 605 -38.67 -0.78 50.77
CA GLY A 605 -38.82 -1.37 52.10
C GLY A 605 -40.27 -1.76 52.37
N TYR A 606 -40.46 -2.81 53.17
CA TYR A 606 -41.78 -3.21 53.63
C TYR A 606 -42.23 -2.37 54.84
N GLY A 607 -43.54 -2.19 55.06
CA GLY A 607 -44.07 -1.48 56.23
C GLY A 607 -45.12 -2.32 56.97
N ALA A 608 -45.08 -2.33 58.30
CA ALA A 608 -45.93 -3.17 59.17
C ALA A 608 -46.78 -2.38 60.16
N SER A 609 -48.03 -2.84 60.36
CA SER A 609 -48.99 -2.34 61.37
C SER A 609 -49.77 -3.51 62.00
N THR A 610 -49.98 -3.49 63.32
CA THR A 610 -50.93 -4.40 64.02
C THR A 610 -52.28 -3.77 64.33
N THR A 611 -52.49 -2.49 64.02
CA THR A 611 -53.76 -1.78 64.29
C THR A 611 -54.56 -1.60 63.00
N GLY A 612 -55.82 -2.07 62.98
CA GLY A 612 -56.82 -1.67 61.98
C GLY A 612 -57.25 -2.70 60.92
N GLY A 613 -57.50 -3.97 61.27
CA GLY A 613 -58.27 -4.94 60.44
C GLY A 613 -57.69 -5.33 59.07
N VAL A 614 -56.64 -4.66 58.61
CA VAL A 614 -55.81 -5.05 57.47
C VAL A 614 -54.86 -6.15 57.93
N ALA A 615 -54.73 -7.21 57.14
CA ALA A 615 -53.82 -8.32 57.41
C ALA A 615 -52.43 -7.80 57.78
N GLN A 616 -51.77 -8.44 58.75
CA GLN A 616 -50.40 -8.11 59.16
C GLN A 616 -49.50 -7.93 57.93
N LEU A 617 -49.19 -6.68 57.60
CA LEU A 617 -48.25 -6.33 56.54
C LEU A 617 -46.83 -6.51 57.13
N GLN A 618 -46.41 -7.74 57.37
CA GLN A 618 -45.00 -8.08 57.64
C GLN A 618 -44.43 -8.82 56.44
N GLY A 619 -43.13 -8.65 56.17
CA GLY A 619 -42.53 -9.32 55.03
C GLY A 619 -41.16 -8.79 54.62
N ALA A 620 -40.58 -9.50 53.66
CA ALA A 620 -39.37 -9.11 52.98
C ALA A 620 -39.60 -7.86 52.11
N GLY A 621 -38.61 -6.96 52.07
CA GLY A 621 -38.60 -5.85 51.12
C GLY A 621 -38.52 -6.34 49.67
N SER A 622 -38.66 -5.43 48.70
CA SER A 622 -38.53 -5.82 47.30
C SER A 622 -37.06 -5.98 46.90
N SER A 623 -36.77 -7.07 46.17
CA SER A 623 -35.50 -7.23 45.50
C SER A 623 -35.31 -6.15 44.43
N ALA A 624 -34.08 -5.70 44.25
CA ALA A 624 -33.77 -4.76 43.19
C ALA A 624 -33.72 -5.43 41.81
N ALA A 625 -34.02 -4.64 40.78
CA ALA A 625 -34.08 -5.10 39.40
C ALA A 625 -32.69 -5.54 38.90
N PRO A 626 -32.59 -6.62 38.10
CA PRO A 626 -31.31 -7.04 37.52
C PRO A 626 -30.73 -5.97 36.61
N GLY A 627 -29.40 -5.85 36.59
CA GLY A 627 -28.67 -4.86 35.80
C GLY A 627 -28.87 -3.40 36.23
N SER A 628 -29.51 -3.16 37.38
CA SER A 628 -29.72 -1.81 37.91
C SER A 628 -28.60 -1.36 38.84
N GLY A 629 -27.86 -2.27 39.48
CA GLY A 629 -26.95 -1.94 40.58
C GLY A 629 -27.64 -1.32 41.81
N SER A 630 -28.97 -1.37 41.90
CA SER A 630 -29.72 -0.79 43.02
C SER A 630 -29.71 -1.68 44.25
N GLY A 631 -29.75 -1.06 45.42
CA GLY A 631 -29.86 -1.77 46.69
C GLY A 631 -31.25 -2.37 46.93
N ALA A 632 -31.31 -3.47 47.66
CA ALA A 632 -32.56 -4.14 48.01
C ALA A 632 -33.36 -3.38 49.09
N GLY A 633 -34.68 -3.53 49.10
CA GLY A 633 -35.52 -3.03 50.17
C GLY A 633 -35.37 -3.85 51.45
N GLY A 634 -35.44 -3.20 52.60
CA GLY A 634 -35.40 -3.85 53.90
C GLY A 634 -36.67 -4.65 54.20
N SER A 635 -36.53 -5.66 55.04
CA SER A 635 -37.61 -6.42 55.65
C SER A 635 -38.07 -5.82 56.97
N CYS A 636 -39.35 -5.95 57.29
CA CYS A 636 -39.90 -5.59 58.60
C CYS A 636 -40.73 -6.73 59.18
N SER A 637 -40.62 -6.92 60.49
CA SER A 637 -41.37 -7.94 61.22
C SER A 637 -41.91 -7.39 62.54
N LEU A 638 -43.06 -7.93 62.96
CA LEU A 638 -43.68 -7.69 64.28
C LEU A 638 -43.69 -8.97 65.15
N GLY A 639 -42.89 -9.99 64.80
CA GLY A 639 -42.81 -11.25 65.56
C GLY A 639 -42.59 -12.52 64.74
N THR A 640 -42.50 -12.45 63.40
CA THR A 640 -42.18 -13.57 62.51
C THR A 640 -40.79 -13.46 61.90
N ALA A 641 -40.11 -14.59 61.68
CA ALA A 641 -38.81 -14.53 61.05
C ALA A 641 -38.96 -14.21 59.56
N GLU A 642 -38.26 -13.19 59.07
CA GLU A 642 -38.37 -12.71 57.68
C GLU A 642 -36.99 -12.75 57.01
N THR A 643 -36.94 -13.18 55.75
CA THR A 643 -35.72 -13.03 54.95
C THR A 643 -35.55 -11.59 54.50
N GLY A 644 -34.31 -11.20 54.21
CA GLY A 644 -33.98 -10.01 53.44
C GLY A 644 -34.41 -10.14 51.97
N ALA A 645 -33.97 -9.18 51.17
CA ALA A 645 -34.12 -9.13 49.73
C ALA A 645 -32.77 -8.99 49.04
N THR A 646 -32.70 -9.38 47.77
CA THR A 646 -31.46 -9.38 46.97
C THR A 646 -31.25 -8.04 46.28
N GLY A 647 -30.00 -7.57 46.26
CA GLY A 647 -29.62 -6.40 45.47
C GLY A 647 -29.62 -6.72 43.97
N GLY A 648 -29.69 -5.70 43.12
CA GLY A 648 -29.66 -5.87 41.66
C GLY A 648 -28.24 -6.13 41.17
N SER A 649 -28.06 -7.01 40.18
CA SER A 649 -26.75 -7.17 39.52
C SER A 649 -26.27 -5.88 38.84
N GLY A 650 -24.97 -5.82 38.59
CA GLY A 650 -24.34 -4.74 37.85
C GLY A 650 -24.60 -4.79 36.35
N LEU A 651 -23.97 -3.87 35.64
CA LEU A 651 -24.04 -3.74 34.18
C LEU A 651 -22.73 -3.15 33.67
N ALA A 652 -22.28 -3.59 32.49
CA ALA A 652 -21.24 -2.89 31.74
C ALA A 652 -21.71 -2.67 30.30
N ILE A 653 -21.54 -1.45 29.78
CA ILE A 653 -21.90 -1.08 28.41
C ILE A 653 -20.65 -0.59 27.69
N VAL A 654 -20.48 -1.04 26.44
CA VAL A 654 -19.40 -0.58 25.57
C VAL A 654 -20.00 0.04 24.32
N TYR A 655 -19.69 1.31 24.09
CA TYR A 655 -20.03 2.07 22.88
C TYR A 655 -18.80 2.14 21.99
N GLU A 656 -18.87 1.61 20.77
CA GLU A 656 -17.76 1.59 19.83
C GLU A 656 -17.88 2.74 18.82
N TYR A 657 -16.78 3.45 18.54
CA TYR A 657 -16.77 4.58 17.61
C TYR A 657 -15.69 4.43 16.52
N ALA A 658 -16.00 4.94 15.32
CA ALA A 658 -15.15 4.92 14.13
C ALA A 658 -13.99 5.92 14.19
#